data_AF-A0A945YFI8-F1
#
_entry.id   AF-A0A945YFI8-F1
#
_cell.length_a   1.000
_cell.length_b   1.000
_cell.length_c   1.000
_cell.angle_alpha   90.00
_cell.angle_beta   90.00
_cell.angle_gamma   90.00
#
_symmetry.space_group_name_H-M   'P 1'
#
loop_
_entity.id
_entity.type
_entity.pdbx_description
1 polymer ?
#
loop_
_entity_poly.entity_id
_entity_poly.type
_entity_poly.pdbx_seq_one_letter_code
_entity_poly.pdbx_strand_id
1 'polypeptide(L)'
;MKPKAEQSIWAALLRGVLHTIVRFYYPRIEVSGEGEVPRTGPVLLVANHPNSLLDPLLLGIVAKRPVRLLAKAPLFQITGLGPIMRIMGMIPAHRGSDSRSRAEVTKNLESLRQAAQSLGDGEGAVMGIFPEGKSHDDLQVAMVRSGAARLAMQAVAGGVKDLRIVPVGLNYERKDRFRSAVWINVGEAIDAAAWLAQHGGEERVAMRALTPEIDRRIKSVAIHLEDAKWEPLLEEVEGLLPAARGLHRVGLLQLRQRVAEAINHFHATDSARARSAAEKVETWAERRRASGLPADARFFRQPMAVRVLALVWDVVKLVGVLVLAVMGLVHHLIPHGVTRFFAARFDQAGKMTVALNRLLVGLVVHTSWAVLVGWVMLQVFQPWVVWGWLAMLPWSGFAAVWIFRRLRLVVPNWWAELRLLPQRKRTTALREERTALVAMLQEMATEYAGAPEPALSARRLVRPPLWVGLGMAGAVGLLVAILGGWLLRDRPLEILHTDAPALHRLTEGRLNAQLGESERGLTAVIDGLSELETRFRKFEQELLAGDRSYYRPEDDDEMRRMLVTFLSLRSALLRDVWRYQRFAQITDERLRLRALLVHYTAAAVLYDYSARFVLAFEESEEAQRKLNEGEPRWGLEPGIYDRIRANLGNIAHRQWLVDGWTHYHATLPQWRESGMGPESSEPWGNFHHTIAAVGERTAELGERILGYKIATATADVLTTLGEGYYRASSTLSTLVGDAKIRAPRGGASLITPELLDRLRPLLQPGDILIERRNWYLSNAFLPGYWPHAALYVGSADDLAAMGIADDPAVAKWAQKFTTPDEQGHELRVIEAVSEGVVFTSLEHSVGEADAVAVLRPKLSAAEKRQVIANAFSHAGKPYDFDFDFFSSDKLVCTEVVYRSFGERLDVPLVEIMGRQTLPAINIVQAWATGDQLEFVALLDGNERTGKCEWADEETLRESLDRPALTVLNP
;
A
#
# COMPACT_ATOMS: atom_id res chain seq x y z
N MET A 1 -27.56 52.46 -3.64
CA MET A 1 -27.02 52.26 -2.27
C MET A 1 -25.50 52.18 -2.38
N LYS A 2 -24.75 53.15 -1.83
CA LYS A 2 -23.28 53.06 -1.73
C LYS A 2 -22.93 51.92 -0.76
N PRO A 3 -22.07 50.93 -1.11
CA PRO A 3 -21.64 49.95 -0.13
C PRO A 3 -20.76 50.65 0.92
N LYS A 4 -21.09 50.45 2.20
CA LYS A 4 -20.30 50.92 3.34
C LYS A 4 -18.86 50.40 3.21
N ALA A 5 -17.87 51.23 3.50
CA ALA A 5 -16.44 50.92 3.33
C ALA A 5 -15.99 49.59 3.97
N GLU A 6 -16.67 49.10 5.02
CA GLU A 6 -16.40 47.81 5.66
C GLU A 6 -16.80 46.59 4.82
N GLN A 7 -17.84 46.68 3.97
CA GLN A 7 -18.20 45.60 3.04
C GLN A 7 -17.15 45.42 1.93
N SER A 8 -16.36 46.46 1.64
CA SER A 8 -15.33 46.46 0.60
C SER A 8 -14.16 45.53 0.95
N ILE A 9 -13.69 45.55 2.19
CA ILE A 9 -12.49 44.80 2.63
C ILE A 9 -12.77 43.31 2.70
N TRP A 10 -13.88 42.90 3.34
CA TRP A 10 -14.28 41.49 3.40
C TRP A 10 -14.60 40.92 2.02
N ALA A 11 -15.24 41.70 1.14
CA ALA A 11 -15.45 41.30 -0.25
C ALA A 11 -14.12 41.16 -1.03
N ALA A 12 -13.15 42.06 -0.79
CA ALA A 12 -11.83 41.98 -1.41
C ALA A 12 -11.03 40.76 -0.93
N LEU A 13 -11.02 40.49 0.37
CA LEU A 13 -10.39 39.31 0.96
C LEU A 13 -11.03 38.02 0.43
N LEU A 14 -12.36 37.94 0.43
CA LEU A 14 -13.09 36.77 -0.07
C LEU A 14 -12.82 36.54 -1.56
N ARG A 15 -12.82 37.61 -2.38
CA ARG A 15 -12.42 37.53 -3.80
C ARG A 15 -10.97 37.03 -3.95
N GLY A 16 -10.04 37.52 -3.13
CA GLY A 16 -8.65 37.07 -3.12
C GLY A 16 -8.51 35.58 -2.81
N VAL A 17 -9.23 35.09 -1.81
CA VAL A 17 -9.27 33.66 -1.44
C VAL A 17 -9.88 32.83 -2.58
N LEU A 18 -11.03 33.23 -3.11
CA LEU A 18 -11.70 32.52 -4.21
C LEU A 18 -10.84 32.49 -5.48
N HIS A 19 -10.19 33.60 -5.85
CA HIS A 19 -9.24 33.63 -6.96
C HIS A 19 -8.04 32.71 -6.71
N THR A 20 -7.55 32.62 -5.48
CA THR A 20 -6.45 31.71 -5.12
C THR A 20 -6.88 30.26 -5.26
N ILE A 21 -8.10 29.90 -4.81
CA ILE A 21 -8.68 28.56 -4.98
C ILE A 21 -8.84 28.23 -6.47
N VAL A 22 -9.37 29.17 -7.27
CA VAL A 22 -9.52 28.99 -8.73
C VAL A 22 -8.17 28.81 -9.41
N ARG A 23 -7.14 29.60 -9.05
CA ARG A 23 -5.77 29.43 -9.56
C ARG A 23 -5.09 28.15 -9.08
N PHE A 24 -5.45 27.65 -7.90
CA PHE A 24 -4.96 26.36 -7.42
C PHE A 24 -5.60 25.20 -8.18
N TYR A 25 -6.91 25.28 -8.45
CA TYR A 25 -7.63 24.28 -9.23
C TYR A 25 -7.26 24.32 -10.73
N TYR A 26 -7.16 25.52 -11.30
CA TYR A 26 -6.71 25.81 -12.67
C TYR A 26 -5.40 26.59 -12.63
N PRO A 27 -4.24 25.90 -12.53
CA PRO A 27 -2.92 26.53 -12.45
C PRO A 27 -2.53 27.29 -13.73
N ARG A 28 -3.31 27.16 -14.81
CA ARG A 28 -3.10 27.86 -16.07
C ARG A 28 -4.41 28.49 -16.54
N ILE A 29 -4.47 29.81 -16.45
CA ILE A 29 -5.56 30.64 -16.97
C ILE A 29 -4.89 31.65 -17.91
N GLU A 30 -5.23 31.61 -19.19
CA GLU A 30 -4.73 32.56 -20.20
C GLU A 30 -5.89 33.36 -20.76
N VAL A 31 -5.68 34.67 -20.92
CA VAL A 31 -6.69 35.60 -21.43
C VAL A 31 -6.19 36.16 -22.76
N SER A 32 -6.96 35.94 -23.83
CA SER A 32 -6.76 36.55 -25.15
C SER A 32 -7.74 37.72 -25.30
N GLY A 33 -7.34 38.78 -26.01
CA GLY A 33 -8.20 39.96 -26.21
C GLY A 33 -8.42 40.81 -24.96
N GLU A 34 -7.54 40.73 -23.95
CA GLU A 34 -7.71 41.47 -22.68
C GLU A 34 -7.87 43.00 -22.86
N GLY A 35 -7.32 43.56 -23.95
CA GLY A 35 -7.46 44.96 -24.31
C GLY A 35 -8.88 45.40 -24.71
N GLU A 36 -9.76 44.48 -25.08
CA GLU A 36 -11.14 44.77 -25.47
C GLU A 36 -12.03 45.10 -24.26
N VAL A 37 -11.59 44.79 -23.04
CA VAL A 37 -12.31 45.14 -21.82
C VAL A 37 -11.89 46.54 -21.36
N PRO A 38 -12.79 47.54 -21.38
CA PRO A 38 -12.46 48.89 -20.94
C PRO A 38 -12.02 48.91 -19.47
N ARG A 39 -10.94 49.63 -19.18
CA ARG A 39 -10.44 49.80 -17.80
C ARG A 39 -11.36 50.69 -16.96
N THR A 40 -12.02 51.65 -17.60
CA THR A 40 -12.98 52.60 -17.01
C THR A 40 -14.29 52.56 -17.78
N GLY A 41 -15.36 53.08 -17.18
CA GLY A 41 -16.70 53.11 -17.77
C GLY A 41 -17.51 51.83 -17.54
N PRO A 42 -18.80 51.85 -17.90
CA PRO A 42 -19.73 50.75 -17.69
C PRO A 42 -19.51 49.62 -18.71
N VAL A 43 -19.42 48.38 -18.22
CA VAL A 43 -19.16 47.18 -19.04
C VAL A 43 -20.21 46.11 -18.78
N LEU A 44 -20.79 45.57 -19.85
CA LEU A 44 -21.63 44.38 -19.82
C LEU A 44 -20.88 43.19 -20.44
N LEU A 45 -20.37 42.29 -19.60
CA LEU A 45 -19.76 41.03 -20.03
C LEU A 45 -20.86 40.03 -20.40
N VAL A 46 -20.85 39.55 -21.64
CA VAL A 46 -21.75 38.50 -22.12
C VAL A 46 -20.95 37.24 -22.39
N ALA A 47 -21.17 36.18 -21.62
CA ALA A 47 -20.32 34.99 -21.64
C ALA A 47 -21.10 33.69 -21.82
N ASN A 48 -20.46 32.68 -22.41
CA ASN A 48 -20.99 31.32 -22.38
C ASN A 48 -20.90 30.73 -20.95
N HIS A 49 -21.70 29.70 -20.63
CA HIS A 49 -21.88 29.19 -19.27
C HIS A 49 -21.57 27.69 -19.06
N PRO A 50 -20.35 27.22 -19.40
CA PRO A 50 -20.03 25.80 -19.37
C PRO A 50 -19.75 25.23 -17.96
N ASN A 51 -19.49 26.05 -16.93
CA ASN A 51 -19.09 25.59 -15.60
C ASN A 51 -19.71 26.43 -14.46
N SER A 52 -21.03 26.60 -14.51
CA SER A 52 -21.93 27.09 -13.45
C SER A 52 -21.28 28.01 -12.40
N LEU A 53 -20.69 27.48 -11.32
CA LEU A 53 -20.17 28.27 -10.21
C LEU A 53 -18.80 28.92 -10.45
N LEU A 54 -17.94 28.34 -11.29
CA LEU A 54 -16.58 28.86 -11.53
C LEU A 54 -16.55 29.96 -12.58
N ASP A 55 -17.49 29.95 -13.52
CA ASP A 55 -17.62 30.97 -14.57
C ASP A 55 -17.71 32.41 -14.02
N PRO A 56 -18.55 32.70 -13.00
CA PRO A 56 -18.54 33.97 -12.27
C PRO A 56 -17.17 34.47 -11.82
N LEU A 57 -16.33 33.56 -11.30
CA LEU A 57 -15.02 33.91 -10.75
C LEU A 57 -14.02 34.19 -11.86
N LEU A 58 -14.13 33.50 -13.00
CA LEU A 58 -13.31 33.77 -14.19
C LEU A 58 -13.63 35.14 -14.80
N LEU A 59 -14.90 35.56 -14.84
CA LEU A 59 -15.26 36.91 -15.29
C LEU A 59 -14.65 37.99 -14.39
N GLY A 60 -14.53 37.72 -13.09
CA GLY A 60 -13.80 38.59 -12.15
C GLY A 60 -12.30 38.72 -12.47
N ILE A 61 -11.67 37.64 -12.95
CA ILE A 61 -10.26 37.65 -13.39
C ILE A 61 -10.09 38.49 -14.66
N VAL A 62 -11.02 38.37 -15.63
CA VAL A 62 -11.00 39.13 -16.89
C VAL A 62 -11.22 40.63 -16.66
N ALA A 63 -12.26 40.97 -15.88
CA ALA A 63 -12.64 42.36 -15.67
C ALA A 63 -11.60 43.17 -14.87
N LYS A 64 -10.77 42.49 -14.06
CA LYS A 64 -9.88 43.10 -13.05
C LYS A 64 -10.60 44.10 -12.13
N ARG A 65 -11.94 44.00 -12.07
CA ARG A 65 -12.89 44.88 -11.38
C ARG A 65 -13.98 44.00 -10.76
N PRO A 66 -14.65 44.44 -9.68
CA PRO A 66 -15.77 43.69 -9.12
C PRO A 66 -16.90 43.53 -10.15
N VAL A 67 -17.21 42.28 -10.51
CA VAL A 67 -18.29 41.96 -11.48
C VAL A 67 -19.57 41.61 -10.71
N ARG A 68 -20.66 42.32 -11.02
CA ARG A 68 -22.00 41.99 -10.54
C ARG A 68 -22.64 40.97 -11.48
N LEU A 69 -23.32 39.97 -10.95
CA LEU A 69 -23.86 38.85 -11.74
C LEU A 69 -25.31 38.56 -11.35
N LEU A 70 -26.11 38.15 -12.34
CA LEU A 70 -27.44 37.61 -12.08
C LEU A 70 -27.34 36.13 -11.69
N ALA A 71 -27.84 35.77 -10.51
CA ALA A 71 -27.81 34.40 -10.00
C ALA A 71 -29.22 33.92 -9.58
N LYS A 72 -29.48 32.61 -9.66
CA LYS A 72 -30.82 32.03 -9.40
C LYS A 72 -31.29 32.41 -7.98
N ALA A 73 -32.46 33.06 -7.87
CA ALA A 73 -32.97 33.59 -6.61
C ALA A 73 -33.01 32.58 -5.43
N PRO A 74 -33.41 31.30 -5.62
CA PRO A 74 -33.28 30.26 -4.59
C PRO A 74 -31.89 30.08 -3.96
N LEU A 75 -30.80 30.42 -4.66
CA LEU A 75 -29.44 30.29 -4.09
C LEU A 75 -29.20 31.28 -2.94
N PHE A 76 -29.90 32.41 -2.92
CA PHE A 76 -29.79 33.42 -1.87
C PHE A 76 -30.46 33.02 -0.56
N GLN A 77 -31.27 31.95 -0.57
CA GLN A 77 -31.94 31.39 0.60
C GLN A 77 -31.11 30.30 1.29
N ILE A 78 -30.00 29.85 0.67
CA ILE A 78 -29.13 28.83 1.23
C ILE A 78 -28.25 29.43 2.34
N THR A 79 -28.29 28.83 3.53
CA THR A 79 -27.48 29.23 4.69
C THR A 79 -25.98 29.23 4.35
N GLY A 80 -25.27 30.30 4.70
CA GLY A 80 -23.86 30.50 4.35
C GLY A 80 -23.63 31.05 2.92
N LEU A 81 -24.23 30.43 1.90
CA LEU A 81 -24.06 30.84 0.49
C LEU A 81 -24.74 32.19 0.19
N GLY A 82 -25.95 32.43 0.70
CA GLY A 82 -26.69 33.68 0.45
C GLY A 82 -25.94 34.95 0.88
N PRO A 83 -25.39 35.03 2.10
CA PRO A 83 -24.50 36.12 2.52
C PRO A 83 -23.28 36.30 1.61
N ILE A 84 -22.60 35.21 1.23
CA ILE A 84 -21.44 35.24 0.31
C ILE A 84 -21.82 35.84 -1.05
N MET A 85 -22.94 35.40 -1.63
CA MET A 85 -23.43 35.92 -2.92
C MET A 85 -23.74 37.42 -2.86
N ARG A 86 -24.33 37.91 -1.77
CA ARG A 86 -24.58 39.35 -1.56
C ARG A 86 -23.28 40.15 -1.40
N ILE A 87 -22.30 39.63 -0.66
CA ILE A 87 -20.96 40.23 -0.51
C ILE A 87 -20.24 40.31 -1.87
N MET A 88 -20.43 39.30 -2.72
CA MET A 88 -19.91 39.27 -4.08
C MET A 88 -20.67 40.19 -5.06
N GLY A 89 -21.72 40.88 -4.63
CA GLY A 89 -22.50 41.80 -5.46
C GLY A 89 -23.44 41.13 -6.45
N MET A 90 -23.86 39.88 -6.21
CA MET A 90 -24.80 39.16 -7.07
C MET A 90 -26.24 39.65 -6.87
N ILE A 91 -27.00 39.72 -7.97
CA ILE A 91 -28.40 40.13 -8.01
C ILE A 91 -29.28 38.89 -8.20
N PRO A 92 -30.32 38.67 -7.37
CA PRO A 92 -31.24 37.55 -7.52
C PRO A 92 -32.09 37.68 -8.78
N ALA A 93 -32.03 36.65 -9.63
CA ALA A 93 -32.77 36.53 -10.87
C ALA A 93 -33.87 35.45 -10.76
N HIS A 94 -35.08 35.82 -11.17
CA HIS A 94 -36.24 34.93 -11.24
C HIS A 94 -36.49 34.58 -12.72
N ARG A 95 -36.33 33.31 -13.12
CA ARG A 95 -36.52 32.88 -14.53
C ARG A 95 -37.92 32.29 -14.70
N GLY A 96 -38.68 32.77 -15.68
CA GLY A 96 -40.05 32.28 -15.96
C GLY A 96 -40.16 30.88 -16.58
N SER A 97 -39.07 30.10 -16.60
CA SER A 97 -39.11 28.69 -17.05
C SER A 97 -39.62 27.73 -15.97
N ASP A 98 -39.71 28.17 -14.71
CA ASP A 98 -40.06 27.30 -13.59
C ASP A 98 -41.55 27.41 -13.19
N SER A 99 -42.33 28.40 -13.66
CA SER A 99 -43.81 28.35 -13.68
C SER A 99 -44.44 29.46 -14.54
N ARG A 100 -45.65 29.23 -15.10
CA ARG A 100 -46.38 30.16 -16.01
C ARG A 100 -47.13 31.29 -15.28
N SER A 101 -46.59 31.76 -14.15
CA SER A 101 -47.23 32.79 -13.33
C SER A 101 -46.91 34.21 -13.82
N ARG A 102 -47.94 35.06 -13.98
CA ARG A 102 -47.78 36.49 -14.36
C ARG A 102 -46.90 37.26 -13.36
N ALA A 103 -46.93 36.85 -12.08
CA ALA A 103 -46.10 37.45 -11.03
C ALA A 103 -44.60 37.13 -11.20
N GLU A 104 -44.25 35.96 -11.73
CA GLU A 104 -42.84 35.60 -11.96
C GLU A 104 -42.23 36.32 -13.17
N VAL A 105 -43.04 36.59 -14.20
CA VAL A 105 -42.62 37.41 -15.35
C VAL A 105 -42.31 38.85 -14.90
N THR A 106 -43.15 39.44 -14.03
CA THR A 106 -42.91 40.77 -13.46
C THR A 106 -41.62 40.80 -12.63
N LYS A 107 -41.40 39.79 -11.77
CA LYS A 107 -40.17 39.67 -10.97
C LYS A 107 -38.91 39.50 -11.83
N ASN A 108 -38.98 38.77 -12.94
CA ASN A 108 -37.86 38.65 -13.89
C ASN A 108 -37.51 40.00 -14.53
N LEU A 109 -38.53 40.74 -14.99
CA LEU A 109 -38.35 42.07 -15.56
C LEU A 109 -37.78 43.07 -14.54
N GLU A 110 -38.20 42.95 -13.29
CA GLU A 110 -37.66 43.74 -12.18
C GLU A 110 -36.18 43.43 -11.89
N SER A 111 -35.80 42.15 -11.85
CA SER A 111 -34.39 41.73 -11.73
C SER A 111 -33.51 42.29 -12.87
N LEU A 112 -34.02 42.31 -14.12
CA LEU A 112 -33.29 42.88 -15.25
C LEU A 112 -33.17 44.40 -15.17
N ARG A 113 -34.23 45.11 -14.75
CA ARG A 113 -34.18 46.56 -14.53
C ARG A 113 -33.19 46.93 -13.43
N GLN A 114 -33.18 46.18 -12.33
CA GLN A 114 -32.21 46.38 -11.25
C GLN A 114 -30.77 46.19 -11.75
N ALA A 115 -30.54 45.17 -12.59
CA ALA A 115 -29.24 44.95 -13.20
C ALA A 115 -28.84 46.07 -14.17
N ALA A 116 -29.78 46.59 -14.98
CA ALA A 116 -29.54 47.73 -15.86
C ALA A 116 -29.21 49.01 -15.09
N GLN A 117 -29.94 49.32 -14.02
CA GLN A 117 -29.64 50.45 -13.12
C GLN A 117 -28.25 50.31 -12.49
N SER A 118 -27.85 49.07 -12.16
CA SER A 118 -26.55 48.79 -11.55
C SER A 118 -25.36 49.15 -12.44
N LEU A 119 -25.55 49.26 -13.76
CA LEU A 119 -24.54 49.77 -14.70
C LEU A 119 -24.36 51.30 -14.62
N GLY A 120 -25.32 52.02 -14.02
CA GLY A 120 -25.25 53.47 -13.79
C GLY A 120 -24.55 53.88 -12.49
N ASP A 121 -24.07 52.92 -11.68
CA ASP A 121 -23.48 53.17 -10.35
C ASP A 121 -22.07 53.81 -10.38
N GLY A 122 -21.60 54.27 -11.55
CA GLY A 122 -20.34 55.01 -11.72
C GLY A 122 -19.35 54.34 -12.69
N GLU A 123 -18.19 54.98 -12.91
CA GLU A 123 -17.15 54.57 -13.87
C GLU A 123 -16.55 53.17 -13.61
N GLY A 124 -16.83 52.58 -12.45
CA GLY A 124 -16.38 51.26 -12.03
C GLY A 124 -17.40 50.13 -12.25
N ALA A 125 -18.61 50.38 -12.77
CA ALA A 125 -19.66 49.37 -12.90
C ALA A 125 -19.36 48.29 -13.97
N VAL A 126 -19.26 47.02 -13.54
CA VAL A 126 -19.19 45.86 -14.45
C VAL A 126 -20.30 44.89 -14.10
N MET A 127 -21.10 44.54 -15.10
CA MET A 127 -22.16 43.54 -15.00
C MET A 127 -21.80 42.36 -15.89
N GLY A 128 -21.98 41.13 -15.40
CA GLY A 128 -21.89 39.92 -16.20
C GLY A 128 -23.25 39.26 -16.38
N ILE A 129 -23.48 38.68 -17.55
CA ILE A 129 -24.66 37.89 -17.84
C ILE A 129 -24.30 36.68 -18.71
N PHE A 130 -24.95 35.56 -18.42
CA PHE A 130 -24.88 34.32 -19.20
C PHE A 130 -26.18 34.19 -20.01
N PRO A 131 -26.24 34.69 -21.27
CA PRO A 131 -27.50 34.86 -21.98
C PRO A 131 -28.15 33.55 -22.44
N GLU A 132 -27.43 32.43 -22.40
CA GLU A 132 -27.94 31.07 -22.63
C GLU A 132 -29.03 30.68 -21.61
N GLY A 133 -28.93 31.24 -20.39
CA GLY A 133 -29.91 31.00 -19.33
C GLY A 133 -29.92 29.57 -18.76
N LYS A 134 -28.97 28.71 -19.14
CA LYS A 134 -28.68 27.40 -18.55
C LYS A 134 -27.17 27.14 -18.66
N SER A 135 -26.65 26.27 -17.80
CA SER A 135 -25.31 25.70 -17.95
C SER A 135 -25.44 24.32 -18.58
N HIS A 136 -24.60 23.98 -19.55
CA HIS A 136 -24.56 22.67 -20.19
C HIS A 136 -23.12 22.18 -20.41
N ASP A 137 -23.01 20.92 -20.80
CA ASP A 137 -21.73 20.24 -21.01
C ASP A 137 -21.34 20.18 -22.49
N ASP A 138 -22.29 20.40 -23.40
CA ASP A 138 -22.11 20.31 -24.85
C ASP A 138 -21.21 21.43 -25.41
N LEU A 139 -20.47 21.15 -26.49
CA LEU A 139 -19.68 22.13 -27.25
C LEU A 139 -20.53 23.08 -28.12
N GLN A 140 -21.85 22.88 -28.16
CA GLN A 140 -22.77 23.78 -28.84
C GLN A 140 -23.21 24.87 -27.86
N VAL A 141 -22.81 26.14 -28.09
CA VAL A 141 -23.35 27.28 -27.35
C VAL A 141 -24.86 27.27 -27.48
N ALA A 142 -25.58 27.25 -26.35
CA ALA A 142 -27.02 27.25 -26.36
C ALA A 142 -27.58 28.59 -26.86
N MET A 143 -28.81 28.56 -27.37
CA MET A 143 -29.47 29.75 -27.92
C MET A 143 -29.45 30.94 -26.94
N VAL A 144 -28.82 32.03 -27.36
CA VAL A 144 -28.78 33.30 -26.62
C VAL A 144 -30.19 33.89 -26.51
N ARG A 145 -30.65 34.11 -25.27
CA ARG A 145 -31.94 34.75 -25.00
C ARG A 145 -31.82 36.27 -25.03
N SER A 146 -32.95 36.96 -25.25
CA SER A 146 -33.02 38.43 -25.33
C SER A 146 -32.69 39.19 -24.04
N GLY A 147 -32.32 38.51 -22.95
CA GLY A 147 -32.09 39.13 -21.64
C GLY A 147 -30.90 40.08 -21.61
N ALA A 148 -29.79 39.72 -22.26
CA ALA A 148 -28.60 40.57 -22.35
C ALA A 148 -28.85 41.81 -23.20
N ALA A 149 -29.45 41.64 -24.39
CA ALA A 149 -29.83 42.76 -25.26
C ALA A 149 -30.80 43.72 -24.57
N ARG A 150 -31.81 43.19 -23.85
CA ARG A 150 -32.76 44.00 -23.09
C ARG A 150 -32.08 44.79 -21.98
N LEU A 151 -31.19 44.16 -21.21
CA LEU A 151 -30.45 44.83 -20.14
C LEU A 151 -29.60 45.98 -20.70
N ALA A 152 -28.88 45.75 -21.80
CA ALA A 152 -28.05 46.76 -22.44
C ALA A 152 -28.88 47.96 -22.92
N MET A 153 -29.98 47.71 -23.64
CA MET A 153 -30.83 48.79 -24.16
C MET A 153 -31.55 49.56 -23.04
N GLN A 154 -31.99 48.87 -21.98
CA GLN A 154 -32.56 49.53 -20.79
C GLN A 154 -31.54 50.39 -20.05
N ALA A 155 -30.27 49.97 -19.99
CA ALA A 155 -29.22 50.76 -19.37
C ALA A 155 -28.96 52.04 -20.17
N VAL A 156 -28.85 51.95 -21.50
CA VAL A 156 -28.70 53.12 -22.39
C VAL A 156 -29.90 54.07 -22.27
N ALA A 157 -31.13 53.53 -22.32
CA ALA A 157 -32.35 54.32 -22.13
C ALA A 157 -32.44 54.96 -20.74
N GLY A 158 -31.87 54.30 -19.72
CA GLY A 158 -31.73 54.81 -18.36
C GLY A 158 -30.62 55.85 -18.16
N GLY A 159 -29.95 56.29 -19.24
CA GLY A 159 -28.93 57.34 -19.22
C GLY A 159 -27.49 56.86 -19.03
N VAL A 160 -27.23 55.55 -19.10
CA VAL A 160 -25.85 55.01 -19.08
C VAL A 160 -25.16 55.33 -20.41
N LYS A 161 -24.15 56.20 -20.37
CA LYS A 161 -23.30 56.55 -21.52
C LYS A 161 -22.13 55.58 -21.63
N ASP A 162 -21.59 55.43 -22.84
CA ASP A 162 -20.37 54.65 -23.14
C ASP A 162 -20.41 53.19 -22.70
N LEU A 163 -21.60 52.57 -22.70
CA LEU A 163 -21.76 51.14 -22.36
C LEU A 163 -21.12 50.25 -23.43
N ARG A 164 -20.14 49.45 -23.02
CA ARG A 164 -19.49 48.45 -23.86
C ARG A 164 -20.02 47.06 -23.54
N ILE A 165 -20.55 46.36 -24.54
CA ILE A 165 -20.99 44.97 -24.43
C ILE A 165 -19.85 44.08 -24.93
N VAL A 166 -19.24 43.30 -24.04
CA VAL A 166 -18.02 42.55 -24.34
C VAL A 166 -18.31 41.05 -24.36
N PRO A 167 -18.18 40.36 -25.50
CA PRO A 167 -18.31 38.90 -25.59
C PRO A 167 -17.10 38.20 -24.96
N VAL A 168 -17.35 37.21 -24.11
CA VAL A 168 -16.31 36.44 -23.42
C VAL A 168 -16.56 34.94 -23.57
N GLY A 169 -15.61 34.24 -24.18
CA GLY A 169 -15.62 32.79 -24.32
C GLY A 169 -14.79 32.13 -23.21
N LEU A 170 -15.45 31.36 -22.36
CA LEU A 170 -14.84 30.51 -21.34
C LEU A 170 -14.62 29.12 -21.93
N ASN A 171 -13.38 28.79 -22.24
CA ASN A 171 -13.00 27.53 -22.87
C ASN A 171 -12.17 26.69 -21.89
N TYR A 172 -12.73 25.57 -21.42
CA TYR A 172 -12.08 24.68 -20.46
C TYR A 172 -11.43 23.49 -21.16
N GLU A 173 -10.20 23.13 -20.78
CA GLU A 173 -9.58 21.86 -21.21
C GLU A 173 -10.41 20.68 -20.70
N ARG A 174 -10.66 20.68 -19.39
CA ARG A 174 -11.47 19.68 -18.66
C ARG A 174 -12.01 20.30 -17.38
N LYS A 175 -13.30 20.57 -17.31
CA LYS A 175 -13.94 21.27 -16.17
C LYS A 175 -14.06 20.45 -14.89
N ASP A 176 -14.06 19.13 -15.02
CA ASP A 176 -14.17 18.14 -13.94
C ASP A 176 -12.82 17.75 -13.31
N ARG A 177 -11.71 18.14 -13.95
CA ARG A 177 -10.37 17.64 -13.64
C ARG A 177 -9.55 18.67 -12.87
N PHE A 178 -9.14 18.30 -11.66
CA PHE A 178 -8.18 19.10 -10.87
C PHE A 178 -6.86 19.32 -11.63
N ARG A 179 -6.32 20.54 -11.59
CA ARG A 179 -5.13 20.97 -12.35
C ARG A 179 -5.29 20.89 -13.87
N SER A 180 -6.47 21.25 -14.33
CA SER A 180 -6.78 21.50 -15.75
C SER A 180 -6.41 22.93 -16.16
N ALA A 181 -6.63 23.31 -17.40
CA ALA A 181 -6.39 24.66 -17.92
C ALA A 181 -7.69 25.34 -18.40
N VAL A 182 -7.67 26.67 -18.39
CA VAL A 182 -8.75 27.51 -18.90
C VAL A 182 -8.18 28.54 -19.86
N TRP A 183 -8.79 28.67 -21.03
CA TRP A 183 -8.56 29.74 -21.97
C TRP A 183 -9.77 30.67 -21.98
N ILE A 184 -9.54 31.95 -21.73
CA ILE A 184 -10.58 32.97 -21.80
C ILE A 184 -10.32 33.82 -23.04
N ASN A 185 -11.22 33.74 -24.01
CA ASN A 185 -11.12 34.51 -25.25
C ASN A 185 -12.09 35.69 -25.19
N VAL A 186 -11.57 36.91 -25.24
CA VAL A 186 -12.38 38.13 -25.23
C VAL A 186 -12.48 38.64 -26.67
N GLY A 187 -13.71 38.83 -27.14
CA GLY A 187 -13.97 39.32 -28.49
C GLY A 187 -14.20 40.82 -28.53
N GLU A 188 -14.33 41.34 -29.74
CA GLU A 188 -14.53 42.77 -29.99
C GLU A 188 -15.79 43.30 -29.27
N ALA A 189 -15.62 44.40 -28.56
CA ALA A 189 -16.71 45.02 -27.81
C ALA A 189 -17.71 45.76 -28.72
N ILE A 190 -19.00 45.65 -28.42
CA ILE A 190 -20.08 46.41 -29.08
C ILE A 190 -20.31 47.71 -28.31
N ASP A 191 -20.34 48.83 -29.02
CA ASP A 191 -20.80 50.09 -28.47
C ASP A 191 -22.33 50.11 -28.41
N ALA A 192 -22.91 50.12 -27.21
CA ALA A 192 -24.36 50.06 -27.09
C ALA A 192 -25.06 51.34 -27.59
N ALA A 193 -24.41 52.50 -27.47
CA ALA A 193 -24.96 53.77 -27.92
C ALA A 193 -24.88 53.90 -29.44
N ALA A 194 -23.73 53.56 -30.03
CA ALA A 194 -23.60 53.54 -31.49
C ALA A 194 -24.53 52.49 -32.12
N TRP A 195 -24.72 51.32 -31.47
CA TRP A 195 -25.67 50.30 -31.91
C TRP A 195 -27.10 50.84 -31.93
N LEU A 196 -27.54 51.54 -30.88
CA LEU A 196 -28.86 52.15 -30.84
C LEU A 196 -29.05 53.19 -31.95
N ALA A 197 -28.04 54.02 -32.21
CA ALA A 197 -28.07 55.03 -33.27
C ALA A 197 -28.16 54.40 -34.67
N GLN A 198 -27.43 53.32 -34.94
CA GLN A 198 -27.47 52.59 -36.22
C GLN A 198 -28.83 51.95 -36.52
N HIS A 199 -29.64 51.71 -35.49
CA HIS A 199 -30.98 51.13 -35.61
C HIS A 199 -32.10 52.17 -35.44
N GLY A 200 -31.84 53.42 -35.85
CA GLY A 200 -32.84 54.49 -35.89
C GLY A 200 -33.25 55.04 -34.52
N GLY A 201 -32.49 54.74 -33.45
CA GLY A 201 -32.81 55.17 -32.09
C GLY A 201 -33.96 54.40 -31.43
N GLU A 202 -34.55 53.42 -32.11
CA GLU A 202 -35.66 52.64 -31.58
C GLU A 202 -35.20 51.46 -30.72
N GLU A 203 -35.44 51.53 -29.41
CA GLU A 203 -35.01 50.53 -28.42
C GLU A 203 -35.42 49.09 -28.80
N ARG A 204 -36.67 48.92 -29.28
CA ARG A 204 -37.21 47.59 -29.61
C ARG A 204 -36.54 46.98 -30.85
N VAL A 205 -36.25 47.79 -31.86
CA VAL A 205 -35.59 47.35 -33.09
C VAL A 205 -34.13 47.02 -32.79
N ALA A 206 -33.43 47.93 -32.09
CA ALA A 206 -32.05 47.73 -31.66
C ALA A 206 -31.90 46.46 -30.80
N MET A 207 -32.80 46.22 -29.84
CA MET A 207 -32.80 45.02 -28.98
C MET A 207 -32.97 43.72 -29.79
N ARG A 208 -33.90 43.70 -30.76
CA ARG A 208 -34.18 42.52 -31.59
C ARG A 208 -32.99 42.16 -32.48
N ALA A 209 -32.30 43.16 -33.02
CA ALA A 209 -31.09 42.97 -33.82
C ALA A 209 -29.85 42.63 -32.95
N LEU A 210 -29.77 43.17 -31.73
CA LEU A 210 -28.64 42.95 -30.84
C LEU A 210 -28.56 41.51 -30.31
N THR A 211 -29.70 40.84 -30.14
CA THR A 211 -29.72 39.46 -29.63
C THR A 211 -28.96 38.47 -30.53
N PRO A 212 -29.23 38.37 -31.84
CA PRO A 212 -28.46 37.50 -32.74
C PRO A 212 -27.02 37.97 -32.94
N GLU A 213 -26.73 39.27 -32.82
CA GLU A 213 -25.34 39.75 -32.87
C GLU A 213 -24.53 39.31 -31.63
N ILE A 214 -25.13 39.37 -30.44
CA ILE A 214 -24.52 38.82 -29.22
C ILE A 214 -24.28 37.31 -29.37
N ASP A 215 -25.26 36.57 -29.93
CA ASP A 215 -25.12 35.13 -30.23
C ASP A 215 -23.90 34.85 -31.12
N ARG A 216 -23.82 35.54 -32.26
CA ARG A 216 -22.71 35.43 -33.21
C ARG A 216 -21.36 35.74 -32.56
N ARG A 217 -21.27 36.81 -31.77
CA ARG A 217 -20.01 37.19 -31.09
C ARG A 217 -19.60 36.20 -30.01
N ILE A 218 -20.54 35.67 -29.22
CA ILE A 218 -20.23 34.63 -28.22
C ILE A 218 -19.75 33.35 -28.91
N LYS A 219 -20.40 32.91 -29.98
CA LYS A 219 -19.97 31.75 -30.78
C LYS A 219 -18.54 31.90 -31.31
N SER A 220 -18.14 33.11 -31.72
CA SER A 220 -16.78 33.39 -32.23
C SER A 220 -15.67 33.33 -31.19
N VAL A 221 -16.00 33.41 -29.89
CA VAL A 221 -15.01 33.37 -28.81
C VAL A 221 -15.05 32.05 -28.03
N ALA A 222 -16.09 31.24 -28.23
CA ALA A 222 -16.21 29.90 -27.67
C ALA A 222 -15.75 28.82 -28.66
N ILE A 223 -15.32 27.66 -28.15
CA ILE A 223 -15.19 26.44 -28.96
C ILE A 223 -16.61 25.97 -29.30
N HIS A 224 -17.08 26.30 -30.49
CA HIS A 224 -18.46 26.10 -30.92
C HIS A 224 -18.58 25.16 -32.13
N LEU A 225 -19.45 24.16 -32.01
CA LEU A 225 -19.96 23.38 -33.13
C LEU A 225 -21.43 23.72 -33.38
N GLU A 226 -21.82 23.96 -34.63
CA GLU A 226 -23.23 24.23 -34.99
C GLU A 226 -24.13 23.00 -34.75
N ASP A 227 -23.56 21.80 -34.85
CA ASP A 227 -24.21 20.53 -34.51
C ASP A 227 -23.30 19.70 -33.59
N ALA A 228 -23.78 19.45 -32.37
CA ALA A 228 -23.02 18.74 -31.35
C ALA A 228 -22.62 17.31 -31.75
N LYS A 229 -23.32 16.68 -32.72
CA LYS A 229 -22.99 15.32 -33.19
C LYS A 229 -21.60 15.22 -33.81
N TRP A 230 -20.99 16.34 -34.21
CA TRP A 230 -19.65 16.39 -34.78
C TRP A 230 -18.53 16.41 -33.73
N GLU A 231 -18.86 16.41 -32.44
CA GLU A 231 -17.87 16.38 -31.37
C GLU A 231 -16.89 15.18 -31.46
N PRO A 232 -17.32 13.93 -31.73
CA PRO A 232 -16.40 12.81 -31.92
C PRO A 232 -15.44 13.02 -33.10
N LEU A 233 -15.91 13.63 -34.19
CA LEU A 233 -15.08 13.94 -35.35
C LEU A 233 -14.00 14.99 -35.00
N LEU A 234 -14.38 16.04 -34.26
CA LEU A 234 -13.44 17.04 -33.76
C LEU A 234 -12.31 16.41 -32.94
N GLU A 235 -12.62 15.45 -32.07
CA GLU A 235 -11.62 14.74 -31.26
C GLU A 235 -10.65 13.88 -32.09
N GLU A 236 -11.15 13.16 -33.10
CA GLU A 236 -10.30 12.35 -33.98
C GLU A 236 -9.41 13.22 -34.88
N VAL A 237 -9.95 14.32 -35.42
CA VAL A 237 -9.16 15.28 -36.22
C VAL A 237 -8.07 15.93 -35.37
N GLU A 238 -8.36 16.33 -34.12
CA GLU A 238 -7.36 16.85 -33.18
C GLU A 238 -6.20 15.85 -32.98
N GLY A 239 -6.51 14.55 -32.86
CA GLY A 239 -5.52 13.48 -32.73
C GLY A 239 -4.63 13.28 -33.98
N LEU A 240 -5.14 13.62 -35.17
CA LEU A 240 -4.42 13.49 -36.43
C LEU A 240 -3.42 14.63 -36.68
N LEU A 241 -3.71 15.84 -36.19
CA LEU A 241 -2.98 17.06 -36.52
C LEU A 241 -1.54 17.10 -35.96
N PRO A 242 -0.52 17.40 -36.81
CA PRO A 242 0.86 17.56 -36.34
C PRO A 242 1.08 18.81 -35.49
N ALA A 243 0.26 19.86 -35.66
CA ALA A 243 0.40 21.18 -35.01
C ALA A 243 0.10 21.16 -33.50
N ALA A 244 -0.57 20.13 -32.98
CA ALA A 244 -0.75 19.93 -31.53
C ALA A 244 0.58 19.71 -30.77
N ARG A 245 1.68 19.48 -31.49
CA ARG A 245 3.00 19.15 -30.92
C ARG A 245 3.66 20.37 -30.29
N GLY A 246 3.98 20.28 -29.00
CA GLY A 246 4.78 21.28 -28.29
C GLY A 246 3.99 22.49 -27.77
N LEU A 247 2.75 22.66 -28.23
CA LEU A 247 1.78 23.57 -27.64
C LEU A 247 1.53 23.19 -26.18
N HIS A 248 1.43 24.20 -25.32
CA HIS A 248 0.86 24.03 -23.99
C HIS A 248 -0.66 23.88 -24.09
N ARG A 249 -1.30 23.61 -22.95
CA ARG A 249 -2.72 23.26 -22.86
C ARG A 249 -3.66 24.29 -23.47
N VAL A 250 -3.35 25.58 -23.41
CA VAL A 250 -4.20 26.62 -24.01
C VAL A 250 -4.01 26.71 -25.53
N GLY A 251 -2.80 26.49 -26.04
CA GLY A 251 -2.58 26.39 -27.49
C GLY A 251 -3.36 25.24 -28.12
N LEU A 252 -3.57 24.14 -27.40
CA LEU A 252 -4.47 23.05 -27.83
C LEU A 252 -5.93 23.50 -27.91
N LEU A 253 -6.41 24.29 -26.94
CA LEU A 253 -7.78 24.85 -26.98
C LEU A 253 -7.99 25.79 -28.16
N GLN A 254 -6.98 26.61 -28.49
CA GLN A 254 -7.00 27.50 -29.65
C GLN A 254 -7.05 26.70 -30.96
N LEU A 255 -6.24 25.63 -31.06
CA LEU A 255 -6.29 24.72 -32.21
C LEU A 255 -7.66 24.05 -32.32
N ARG A 256 -8.22 23.57 -31.19
CA ARG A 256 -9.54 22.94 -31.14
C ARG A 256 -10.64 23.89 -31.61
N GLN A 257 -10.58 25.18 -31.26
CA GLN A 257 -11.52 26.19 -31.78
C GLN A 257 -11.42 26.29 -33.31
N ARG A 258 -10.21 26.44 -33.86
CA ARG A 258 -10.02 26.55 -35.32
C ARG A 258 -10.54 25.32 -36.08
N VAL A 259 -10.33 24.12 -35.54
CA VAL A 259 -10.84 22.88 -36.15
C VAL A 259 -12.37 22.86 -36.12
N ALA A 260 -12.99 23.27 -35.00
CA ALA A 260 -14.45 23.38 -34.92
C ALA A 260 -15.00 24.40 -35.93
N GLU A 261 -14.36 25.55 -36.08
CA GLU A 261 -14.73 26.56 -37.08
C GLU A 261 -14.59 26.04 -38.52
N ALA A 262 -13.52 25.29 -38.82
CA ALA A 262 -13.33 24.66 -40.12
C ALA A 262 -14.41 23.60 -40.41
N ILE A 263 -14.77 22.78 -39.42
CA ILE A 263 -15.88 21.80 -39.54
C ILE A 263 -17.19 22.54 -39.86
N ASN A 264 -17.51 23.61 -39.13
CA ASN A 264 -18.71 24.41 -39.37
C ASN A 264 -18.70 25.02 -40.79
N HIS A 265 -17.55 25.56 -41.22
CA HIS A 265 -17.40 26.17 -42.54
C HIS A 265 -17.66 25.16 -43.65
N PHE A 266 -16.91 24.04 -43.70
CA PHE A 266 -17.06 23.05 -44.77
C PHE A 266 -18.43 22.38 -44.74
N HIS A 267 -19.04 22.16 -43.57
CA HIS A 267 -20.39 21.62 -43.52
C HIS A 267 -21.43 22.60 -44.09
N ALA A 268 -21.19 23.91 -44.00
CA ALA A 268 -22.05 24.95 -44.57
C ALA A 268 -21.80 25.21 -46.07
N THR A 269 -20.55 25.19 -46.52
CA THR A 269 -20.16 25.54 -47.89
C THR A 269 -20.11 24.33 -48.84
N ASP A 270 -19.65 23.17 -48.37
CA ASP A 270 -19.52 21.92 -49.15
C ASP A 270 -19.82 20.69 -48.29
N SER A 271 -21.11 20.50 -47.99
CA SER A 271 -21.56 19.41 -47.11
C SER A 271 -21.23 18.01 -47.64
N ALA A 272 -21.09 17.82 -48.96
CA ALA A 272 -20.75 16.54 -49.55
C ALA A 272 -19.29 16.17 -49.26
N ARG A 273 -18.36 17.11 -49.47
CA ARG A 273 -16.95 16.91 -49.15
C ARG A 273 -16.71 16.79 -47.65
N ALA A 274 -17.40 17.58 -46.83
CA ALA A 274 -17.33 17.48 -45.36
C ALA A 274 -17.74 16.09 -44.85
N ARG A 275 -18.83 15.52 -45.37
CA ARG A 275 -19.27 14.14 -45.02
C ARG A 275 -18.28 13.09 -45.49
N SER A 276 -17.76 13.20 -46.72
CA SER A 276 -16.76 12.25 -47.22
C SER A 276 -15.47 12.28 -46.39
N ALA A 277 -15.02 13.46 -45.97
CA ALA A 277 -13.87 13.60 -45.09
C ALA A 277 -14.15 12.98 -43.71
N ALA A 278 -15.34 13.23 -43.14
CA ALA A 278 -15.76 12.65 -41.87
C ALA A 278 -15.79 11.12 -41.90
N GLU A 279 -16.40 10.52 -42.94
CA GLU A 279 -16.47 9.07 -43.14
C GLU A 279 -15.09 8.42 -43.23
N LYS A 280 -14.14 9.05 -43.95
CA LYS A 280 -12.76 8.55 -44.06
C LYS A 280 -12.03 8.59 -42.71
N VAL A 281 -12.21 9.67 -41.94
CA VAL A 281 -11.64 9.80 -40.59
C VAL A 281 -12.25 8.77 -39.65
N GLU A 282 -13.56 8.57 -39.69
CA GLU A 282 -14.28 7.61 -38.85
C GLU A 282 -13.88 6.16 -39.17
N THR A 283 -13.81 5.80 -40.45
CA THR A 283 -13.36 4.47 -40.91
C THR A 283 -11.95 4.15 -40.40
N TRP A 284 -11.04 5.12 -40.47
CA TRP A 284 -9.69 4.96 -39.93
C TRP A 284 -9.70 4.87 -38.39
N ALA A 285 -10.51 5.68 -37.71
CA ALA A 285 -10.65 5.66 -36.26
C ALA A 285 -11.19 4.31 -35.75
N GLU A 286 -12.13 3.69 -36.47
CA GLU A 286 -12.64 2.35 -36.17
C GLU A 286 -11.56 1.28 -36.30
N ARG A 287 -10.81 1.27 -37.41
CA ARG A 287 -9.69 0.32 -37.62
C ARG A 287 -8.58 0.50 -36.58
N ARG A 288 -8.27 1.74 -36.21
CA ARG A 288 -7.35 2.07 -35.12
C ARG A 288 -7.86 1.50 -33.78
N ARG A 289 -9.13 1.75 -33.44
CA ARG A 289 -9.76 1.25 -32.20
C ARG A 289 -9.80 -0.28 -32.14
N ALA A 290 -10.13 -0.95 -33.25
CA ALA A 290 -10.09 -2.41 -33.37
C ALA A 290 -8.67 -2.98 -33.16
N SER A 291 -7.64 -2.19 -33.46
CA SER A 291 -6.24 -2.54 -33.20
C SER A 291 -5.76 -2.21 -31.78
N GLY A 292 -6.63 -1.68 -30.91
CA GLY A 292 -6.32 -1.31 -29.54
C GLY A 292 -5.38 -0.11 -29.40
N LEU A 293 -5.22 0.68 -30.46
CA LEU A 293 -4.30 1.82 -30.48
C LEU A 293 -5.00 3.09 -29.98
N PRO A 294 -4.46 3.82 -28.98
CA PRO A 294 -4.95 5.15 -28.65
C PRO A 294 -4.72 6.14 -29.82
N ALA A 295 -5.56 7.18 -29.93
CA ALA A 295 -5.50 8.17 -31.01
C ALA A 295 -4.13 8.88 -31.06
N ASP A 296 -3.51 8.98 -29.89
CA ASP A 296 -2.28 9.69 -29.63
C ASP A 296 -1.07 8.73 -29.48
N ALA A 297 -1.17 7.48 -29.94
CA ALA A 297 -0.15 6.46 -29.75
C ALA A 297 1.23 6.89 -30.27
N ARG A 298 2.29 6.65 -29.46
CA ARG A 298 3.71 6.87 -29.84
C ARG A 298 4.10 6.12 -31.11
N PHE A 299 3.40 5.01 -31.36
CA PHE A 299 3.52 4.19 -32.56
C PHE A 299 3.48 5.00 -33.87
N PHE A 300 2.61 6.01 -33.99
CA PHE A 300 2.49 6.83 -35.20
C PHE A 300 3.56 7.92 -35.34
N ARG A 301 4.41 8.10 -34.31
CA ARG A 301 5.24 9.30 -34.14
C ARG A 301 6.73 9.04 -34.09
N GLN A 302 7.13 7.85 -33.61
CA GLN A 302 8.53 7.59 -33.25
C GLN A 302 9.04 6.27 -33.83
N PRO A 303 10.32 6.21 -34.23
CA PRO A 303 10.97 4.96 -34.59
C PRO A 303 11.07 4.04 -33.38
N MET A 304 11.18 2.73 -33.62
CA MET A 304 11.12 1.70 -32.57
C MET A 304 12.10 1.94 -31.41
N ALA A 305 13.36 2.29 -31.71
CA ALA A 305 14.38 2.54 -30.70
C ALA A 305 14.00 3.65 -29.71
N VAL A 306 13.44 4.76 -30.21
CA VAL A 306 13.02 5.89 -29.37
C VAL A 306 11.82 5.53 -28.49
N ARG A 307 10.92 4.66 -28.99
CA ARG A 307 9.77 4.18 -28.20
C ARG A 307 10.21 3.32 -27.02
N VAL A 308 11.14 2.39 -27.25
CA VAL A 308 11.73 1.55 -26.19
C VAL A 308 12.40 2.42 -25.12
N LEU A 309 13.22 3.39 -25.51
CA LEU A 309 13.85 4.31 -24.58
C LEU A 309 12.82 5.14 -23.78
N ALA A 310 11.76 5.59 -24.44
CA ALA A 310 10.68 6.32 -23.78
C ALA A 310 9.89 5.45 -22.79
N LEU A 311 9.76 4.15 -23.05
CA LEU A 311 9.13 3.18 -22.14
C LEU A 311 10.00 2.97 -20.89
N VAL A 312 11.31 2.76 -21.06
CA VAL A 312 12.28 2.67 -19.95
C VAL A 312 12.21 3.93 -19.09
N TRP A 313 12.21 5.11 -19.70
CA TRP A 313 12.16 6.37 -18.97
C TRP A 313 10.82 6.58 -18.23
N ASP A 314 9.72 6.04 -18.74
CA ASP A 314 8.44 6.05 -18.03
C ASP A 314 8.50 5.15 -16.79
N VAL A 315 9.09 3.94 -16.90
CA VAL A 315 9.30 3.04 -15.75
C VAL A 315 10.15 3.72 -14.69
N VAL A 316 11.31 4.28 -15.06
CA VAL A 316 12.22 4.97 -14.12
C VAL A 316 11.49 6.06 -13.34
N LYS A 317 10.68 6.90 -14.01
CA LYS A 317 9.91 7.95 -13.32
C LYS A 317 8.81 7.40 -12.41
N LEU A 318 8.15 6.31 -12.81
CA LEU A 318 7.12 5.67 -12.00
C LEU A 318 7.74 5.07 -10.74
N VAL A 319 8.86 4.36 -10.87
CA VAL A 319 9.60 3.77 -9.74
C VAL A 319 10.12 4.86 -8.81
N GLY A 320 10.73 5.93 -9.35
CA GLY A 320 11.30 7.01 -8.54
C GLY A 320 10.30 7.79 -7.68
N VAL A 321 9.00 7.74 -8.00
CA VAL A 321 7.93 8.43 -7.25
C VAL A 321 7.05 7.42 -6.48
N LEU A 322 7.31 6.12 -6.62
CA LEU A 322 6.43 5.05 -6.13
C LEU A 322 6.24 5.09 -4.62
N VAL A 323 7.31 5.23 -3.85
CA VAL A 323 7.26 5.25 -2.38
C VAL A 323 6.35 6.38 -1.87
N LEU A 324 6.53 7.59 -2.40
CA LEU A 324 5.68 8.74 -2.05
C LEU A 324 4.23 8.55 -2.52
N ALA A 325 4.02 7.92 -3.67
CA ALA A 325 2.67 7.65 -4.16
C ALA A 325 1.94 6.57 -3.36
N VAL A 326 2.63 5.53 -2.91
CA VAL A 326 2.06 4.49 -2.03
C VAL A 326 1.70 5.12 -0.68
N MET A 327 2.60 5.91 -0.09
CA MET A 327 2.30 6.68 1.12
C MET A 327 1.07 7.56 0.91
N GLY A 328 1.00 8.28 -0.22
CA GLY A 328 -0.14 9.12 -0.56
C GLY A 328 -1.43 8.33 -0.75
N LEU A 329 -1.37 7.16 -1.38
CA LEU A 329 -2.52 6.28 -1.55
C LEU A 329 -3.05 5.83 -0.19
N VAL A 330 -2.19 5.29 0.68
CA VAL A 330 -2.58 4.82 2.01
C VAL A 330 -3.23 5.93 2.84
N HIS A 331 -2.64 7.12 2.85
CA HIS A 331 -3.12 8.22 3.72
C HIS A 331 -4.35 8.94 3.17
N HIS A 332 -4.52 8.99 1.84
CA HIS A 332 -5.60 9.76 1.22
C HIS A 332 -6.76 8.90 0.73
N LEU A 333 -6.65 7.56 0.70
CA LEU A 333 -7.72 6.67 0.23
C LEU A 333 -8.98 6.79 1.10
N ILE A 334 -8.83 6.72 2.42
CA ILE A 334 -9.95 6.83 3.38
C ILE A 334 -10.56 8.24 3.33
N PRO A 335 -9.81 9.34 3.49
CA PRO A 335 -10.35 10.70 3.34
C PRO A 335 -11.04 10.93 2.00
N HIS A 336 -10.51 10.38 0.91
CA HIS A 336 -11.10 10.51 -0.42
C HIS A 336 -12.47 9.80 -0.49
N GLY A 337 -12.56 8.56 0.00
CA GLY A 337 -13.81 7.80 0.06
C GLY A 337 -14.87 8.51 0.92
N VAL A 338 -14.49 8.94 2.11
CA VAL A 338 -15.35 9.70 3.04
C VAL A 338 -15.81 11.01 2.40
N THR A 339 -14.90 11.76 1.77
CA THR A 339 -15.23 13.00 1.08
C THR A 339 -16.26 12.76 -0.02
N ARG A 340 -16.11 11.71 -0.84
CA ARG A 340 -17.08 11.39 -1.89
C ARG A 340 -18.44 11.00 -1.31
N PHE A 341 -18.45 10.21 -0.26
CA PHE A 341 -19.68 9.74 0.40
C PHE A 341 -20.50 10.88 1.00
N PHE A 342 -19.84 11.83 1.68
CA PHE A 342 -20.52 13.00 2.23
C PHE A 342 -20.84 14.03 1.15
N ALA A 343 -19.93 14.31 0.21
CA ALA A 343 -20.19 15.25 -0.88
C ALA A 343 -21.35 14.82 -1.78
N ALA A 344 -21.55 13.51 -1.99
CA ALA A 344 -22.66 12.96 -2.76
C ALA A 344 -24.03 13.14 -2.06
N ARG A 345 -24.07 13.26 -0.73
CA ARG A 345 -25.33 13.53 0.01
C ARG A 345 -25.83 14.97 -0.14
N PHE A 346 -24.96 15.86 -0.60
CA PHE A 346 -25.32 17.24 -0.94
C PHE A 346 -25.69 17.38 -2.43
N ASP A 347 -25.71 16.27 -3.19
CA ASP A 347 -26.01 16.25 -4.62
C ASP A 347 -27.53 16.19 -4.83
N GLN A 348 -28.17 17.36 -4.86
CA GLN A 348 -29.56 17.50 -5.31
C GLN A 348 -29.60 18.26 -6.63
N ALA A 349 -30.43 17.78 -7.56
CA ALA A 349 -30.59 18.34 -8.89
C ALA A 349 -30.76 19.87 -8.86
N GLY A 350 -29.75 20.58 -9.35
CA GLY A 350 -29.79 22.04 -9.55
C GLY A 350 -29.23 22.93 -8.44
N LYS A 351 -28.57 22.40 -7.40
CA LYS A 351 -27.91 23.22 -6.36
C LYS A 351 -26.50 22.70 -6.05
N MET A 352 -25.51 23.55 -6.34
CA MET A 352 -24.05 23.35 -6.18
C MET A 352 -23.41 22.23 -7.01
N THR A 353 -22.42 22.60 -7.83
CA THR A 353 -21.63 21.62 -8.57
C THR A 353 -20.89 20.70 -7.59
N VAL A 354 -20.96 19.40 -7.85
CA VAL A 354 -20.27 18.32 -7.12
C VAL A 354 -18.82 18.65 -6.79
N ALA A 355 -18.15 19.42 -7.65
CA ALA A 355 -16.77 19.87 -7.46
C ALA A 355 -16.58 20.77 -6.21
N LEU A 356 -17.49 21.71 -5.94
CA LEU A 356 -17.37 22.62 -4.80
C LEU A 356 -17.70 21.90 -3.48
N ASN A 357 -18.73 21.05 -3.47
CA ASN A 357 -19.04 20.19 -2.31
C ASN A 357 -17.86 19.29 -1.97
N ARG A 358 -17.22 18.66 -2.96
CA ARG A 358 -16.02 17.83 -2.75
C ARG A 358 -14.84 18.64 -2.22
N LEU A 359 -14.70 19.91 -2.59
CA LEU A 359 -13.60 20.76 -2.12
C LEU A 359 -13.81 21.20 -0.67
N LEU A 360 -15.02 21.66 -0.32
CA LEU A 360 -15.36 22.09 1.04
C LEU A 360 -15.37 20.92 2.03
N VAL A 361 -16.08 19.84 1.70
CA VAL A 361 -16.09 18.61 2.51
C VAL A 361 -14.69 18.01 2.57
N GLY A 362 -13.98 18.00 1.44
CA GLY A 362 -12.63 17.46 1.35
C GLY A 362 -11.66 18.19 2.26
N LEU A 363 -11.67 19.52 2.29
CA LEU A 363 -10.79 20.29 3.16
C LEU A 363 -10.98 19.93 4.63
N VAL A 364 -12.22 19.85 5.11
CA VAL A 364 -12.52 19.46 6.49
C VAL A 364 -12.07 18.03 6.77
N VAL A 365 -12.51 17.07 5.93
CA VAL A 365 -12.23 15.64 6.12
C VAL A 365 -10.72 15.36 6.11
N HIS A 366 -9.98 15.92 5.16
CA HIS A 366 -8.53 15.66 5.06
C HIS A 366 -7.75 16.35 6.19
N THR A 367 -8.20 17.52 6.66
CA THR A 367 -7.56 18.20 7.80
C THR A 367 -7.80 17.42 9.10
N SER A 368 -9.06 17.03 9.37
CA SER A 368 -9.39 16.20 10.54
C SER A 368 -8.67 14.86 10.53
N TRP A 369 -8.55 14.23 9.35
CA TRP A 369 -7.79 12.99 9.19
C TRP A 369 -6.29 13.17 9.47
N ALA A 370 -5.67 14.23 8.95
CA ALA A 370 -4.26 14.52 9.22
C ALA A 370 -4.00 14.77 10.72
N VAL A 371 -4.93 15.45 11.42
CA VAL A 371 -4.85 15.64 12.88
C VAL A 371 -4.96 14.30 13.60
N LEU A 372 -5.90 13.43 13.20
CA LEU A 372 -6.05 12.09 13.78
C LEU A 372 -4.79 11.24 13.59
N VAL A 373 -4.25 11.17 12.37
CA VAL A 373 -3.01 10.44 12.06
C VAL A 373 -1.86 10.99 12.89
N GLY A 374 -1.71 12.32 12.96
CA GLY A 374 -0.68 12.95 13.79
C GLY A 374 -0.83 12.61 15.28
N TRP A 375 -2.06 12.65 15.80
CA TRP A 375 -2.34 12.31 17.20
C TRP A 375 -2.02 10.84 17.54
N VAL A 376 -2.37 9.90 16.65
CA VAL A 376 -2.01 8.48 16.80
C VAL A 376 -0.49 8.32 16.74
N MET A 377 0.19 8.98 15.79
CA MET A 377 1.65 8.91 15.67
C MET A 377 2.36 9.47 16.91
N LEU A 378 1.83 10.51 17.55
CA LEU A 378 2.42 11.07 18.78
C LEU A 378 2.38 10.09 19.97
N GLN A 379 1.58 9.02 19.91
CA GLN A 379 1.58 7.97 20.95
C GLN A 379 2.83 7.07 20.86
N VAL A 380 3.48 7.02 19.70
CA VAL A 380 4.57 6.07 19.39
C VAL A 380 5.87 6.79 19.00
N PHE A 381 5.76 7.95 18.35
CA PHE A 381 6.87 8.66 17.74
C PHE A 381 7.13 10.01 18.39
N GLN A 382 8.39 10.45 18.31
CA GLN A 382 8.79 11.79 18.77
C GLN A 382 8.14 12.88 17.93
N PRO A 383 7.81 14.06 18.51
CA PRO A 383 7.04 15.09 17.81
C PRO A 383 7.62 15.53 16.46
N TRP A 384 8.94 15.65 16.34
CA TRP A 384 9.60 16.07 15.10
C TRP A 384 9.44 15.06 13.95
N VAL A 385 9.34 13.76 14.25
CA VAL A 385 9.02 12.71 13.27
C VAL A 385 7.59 12.89 12.77
N VAL A 386 6.66 13.16 13.68
CA VAL A 386 5.25 13.39 13.34
C VAL A 386 5.10 14.64 12.47
N TRP A 387 5.75 15.75 12.85
CA TRP A 387 5.72 16.98 12.05
C TRP A 387 6.35 16.78 10.66
N GLY A 388 7.46 16.05 10.58
CA GLY A 388 8.06 15.66 9.29
C GLY A 388 7.10 14.85 8.43
N TRP A 389 6.43 13.85 9.02
CA TRP A 389 5.45 13.01 8.33
C TRP A 389 4.25 13.81 7.82
N LEU A 390 3.65 14.63 8.68
CA LEU A 390 2.52 15.50 8.33
C LEU A 390 2.89 16.50 7.23
N ALA A 391 4.11 17.04 7.25
CA ALA A 391 4.61 17.92 6.20
C ALA A 391 4.75 17.21 4.84
N MET A 392 4.97 15.89 4.82
CA MET A 392 5.06 15.10 3.59
C MET A 392 3.70 14.70 3.01
N LEU A 393 2.61 14.69 3.80
CA LEU A 393 1.28 14.23 3.35
C LEU A 393 0.73 14.97 2.11
N PRO A 394 0.87 16.30 1.96
CA PRO A 394 0.41 16.97 0.75
C PRO A 394 1.19 16.50 -0.49
N TRP A 395 2.50 16.33 -0.36
CA TRP A 395 3.39 15.92 -1.45
C TRP A 395 3.16 14.47 -1.85
N SER A 396 2.93 13.58 -0.88
CA SER A 396 2.57 12.19 -1.14
C SER A 396 1.23 12.09 -1.86
N GLY A 397 0.24 12.91 -1.50
CA GLY A 397 -1.03 13.02 -2.23
C GLY A 397 -0.85 13.49 -3.68
N PHE A 398 0.00 14.49 -3.92
CA PHE A 398 0.34 14.92 -5.29
C PHE A 398 1.07 13.82 -6.07
N ALA A 399 2.00 13.10 -5.44
CA ALA A 399 2.71 11.98 -6.03
C ALA A 399 1.74 10.86 -6.43
N ALA A 400 0.79 10.50 -5.56
CA ALA A 400 -0.25 9.50 -5.84
C ALA A 400 -1.11 9.89 -7.05
N VAL A 401 -1.61 11.13 -7.08
CA VAL A 401 -2.38 11.65 -8.22
C VAL A 401 -1.55 11.70 -9.49
N TRP A 402 -0.26 12.06 -9.39
CA TRP A 402 0.65 12.11 -10.53
C TRP A 402 0.90 10.71 -11.10
N ILE A 403 1.23 9.71 -10.27
CA ILE A 403 1.43 8.33 -10.69
C ILE A 403 0.17 7.76 -11.29
N PHE A 404 -0.99 7.94 -10.66
CA PHE A 404 -2.25 7.42 -11.18
C PHE A 404 -2.59 8.02 -12.56
N ARG A 405 -2.38 9.33 -12.74
CA ARG A 405 -2.54 9.98 -14.04
C ARG A 405 -1.52 9.47 -15.06
N ARG A 406 -0.28 9.27 -14.64
CA ARG A 406 0.79 8.80 -15.53
C ARG A 406 0.52 7.37 -15.97
N LEU A 407 0.15 6.47 -15.05
CA LEU A 407 -0.24 5.10 -15.36
C LEU A 407 -1.41 5.05 -16.35
N ARG A 408 -2.47 5.83 -16.14
CA ARG A 408 -3.60 5.91 -17.10
C ARG A 408 -3.20 6.37 -18.51
N LEU A 409 -2.14 7.16 -18.64
CA LEU A 409 -1.63 7.61 -19.94
C LEU A 409 -0.64 6.62 -20.56
N VAL A 410 0.18 5.99 -19.74
CA VAL A 410 1.35 5.23 -20.18
C VAL A 410 1.01 3.75 -20.37
N VAL A 411 0.21 3.15 -19.48
CA VAL A 411 -0.14 1.73 -19.51
C VAL A 411 -0.88 1.34 -20.80
N PRO A 412 -1.89 2.09 -21.30
CA PRO A 412 -2.52 1.77 -22.58
C PRO A 412 -1.53 1.81 -23.74
N ASN A 413 -0.57 2.75 -23.72
CA ASN A 413 0.48 2.85 -24.74
C ASN A 413 1.44 1.66 -24.69
N TRP A 414 1.83 1.19 -23.49
CA TRP A 414 2.66 -0.01 -23.33
C TRP A 414 1.96 -1.26 -23.86
N TRP A 415 0.70 -1.46 -23.49
CA TRP A 415 -0.11 -2.58 -23.98
C TRP A 415 -0.32 -2.53 -25.49
N ALA A 416 -0.59 -1.34 -26.04
CA ALA A 416 -0.71 -1.15 -27.48
C ALA A 416 0.61 -1.48 -28.19
N GLU A 417 1.77 -1.02 -27.68
CA GLU A 417 3.06 -1.32 -28.29
C GLU A 417 3.40 -2.82 -28.26
N LEU A 418 3.11 -3.51 -27.15
CA LEU A 418 3.28 -4.96 -27.04
C LEU A 418 2.40 -5.73 -28.04
N ARG A 419 1.12 -5.37 -28.16
CA ARG A 419 0.17 -6.02 -29.09
C ARG A 419 0.52 -5.82 -30.56
N LEU A 420 1.24 -4.75 -30.90
CA LEU A 420 1.63 -4.43 -32.27
C LEU A 420 2.89 -5.16 -32.74
N LEU A 421 3.72 -5.68 -31.83
CA LEU A 421 4.95 -6.42 -32.17
C LEU A 421 4.71 -7.55 -33.20
N PRO A 422 3.66 -8.39 -33.09
CA PRO A 422 3.38 -9.43 -34.08
C PRO A 422 2.63 -8.97 -35.35
N GLN A 423 2.07 -7.75 -35.40
CA GLN A 423 1.10 -7.34 -36.44
C GLN A 423 1.68 -6.42 -37.53
N ARG A 424 2.98 -6.53 -37.88
CA ARG A 424 3.70 -5.57 -38.74
C ARG A 424 2.93 -5.08 -39.98
N LYS A 425 2.34 -5.98 -40.77
CA LYS A 425 1.59 -5.61 -42.00
C LYS A 425 0.39 -4.68 -41.74
N ARG A 426 -0.43 -4.97 -40.73
CA ARG A 426 -1.58 -4.11 -40.35
C ARG A 426 -1.11 -2.74 -39.88
N THR A 427 0.03 -2.70 -39.20
CA THR A 427 0.57 -1.45 -38.65
C THR A 427 1.13 -0.51 -39.71
N THR A 428 1.67 -1.03 -40.81
CA THR A 428 2.13 -0.23 -41.95
C THR A 428 0.96 0.39 -42.70
N ALA A 429 -0.09 -0.39 -42.98
CA ALA A 429 -1.30 0.10 -43.63
C ALA A 429 -1.96 1.26 -42.86
N LEU A 430 -2.08 1.15 -41.52
CA LEU A 430 -2.63 2.23 -40.68
C LEU A 430 -1.78 3.52 -40.70
N ARG A 431 -0.46 3.42 -40.93
CA ARG A 431 0.41 4.60 -41.07
C ARG A 431 0.24 5.26 -42.43
N GLU A 432 0.13 4.48 -43.49
CA GLU A 432 -0.10 4.99 -44.85
C GLU A 432 -1.46 5.70 -44.94
N GLU A 433 -2.54 5.07 -44.44
CA GLU A 433 -3.87 5.67 -44.34
C GLU A 433 -3.85 6.98 -43.52
N ARG A 434 -3.17 6.99 -42.37
CA ARG A 434 -3.02 8.20 -41.55
C ARG A 434 -2.33 9.32 -42.33
N THR A 435 -1.32 8.99 -43.13
CA THR A 435 -0.54 9.98 -43.88
C THR A 435 -1.39 10.62 -44.97
N ALA A 436 -2.19 9.81 -45.68
CA ALA A 436 -3.16 10.29 -46.66
C ALA A 436 -4.25 11.17 -46.02
N LEU A 437 -4.80 10.77 -44.87
CA LEU A 437 -5.78 11.57 -44.13
C LEU A 437 -5.22 12.92 -43.67
N VAL A 438 -4.00 12.93 -43.15
CA VAL A 438 -3.34 14.18 -42.72
C VAL A 438 -3.12 15.12 -43.91
N ALA A 439 -2.70 14.60 -45.06
CA ALA A 439 -2.55 15.40 -46.28
C ALA A 439 -3.88 16.02 -46.73
N MET A 440 -4.96 15.23 -46.77
CA MET A 440 -6.31 15.69 -47.11
C MET A 440 -6.79 16.79 -46.14
N LEU A 441 -6.61 16.58 -44.83
CA LEU A 441 -6.99 17.57 -43.82
C LEU A 441 -6.13 18.85 -43.90
N GLN A 442 -4.86 18.73 -44.27
CA GLN A 442 -3.99 19.87 -44.49
C GLN A 442 -4.43 20.71 -45.70
N GLU A 443 -4.82 20.07 -46.80
CA GLU A 443 -5.39 20.76 -47.98
C GLU A 443 -6.67 21.54 -47.61
N MET A 444 -7.59 20.89 -46.91
CA MET A 444 -8.81 21.54 -46.40
C MET A 444 -8.48 22.68 -45.44
N ALA A 445 -7.47 22.51 -44.58
CA ALA A 445 -7.02 23.58 -43.67
C ALA A 445 -6.42 24.77 -44.43
N THR A 446 -5.64 24.54 -45.49
CA THR A 446 -5.10 25.62 -46.34
C THR A 446 -6.18 26.36 -47.12
N GLU A 447 -7.23 25.67 -47.53
CA GLU A 447 -8.39 26.27 -48.22
C GLU A 447 -9.26 27.09 -47.26
N TYR A 448 -9.43 26.61 -46.02
CA TYR A 448 -10.08 27.37 -44.96
C TYR A 448 -9.25 28.60 -44.52
N ALA A 449 -7.92 28.57 -44.70
CA ALA A 449 -7.04 29.64 -44.28
C ALA A 449 -7.19 30.91 -45.15
N GLY A 450 -8.10 31.79 -44.71
CA GLY A 450 -8.21 33.18 -45.12
C GLY A 450 -8.25 34.13 -43.90
N ALA A 451 -7.27 34.08 -43.00
CA ALA A 451 -7.09 35.04 -41.88
C ALA A 451 -5.70 34.89 -41.20
N PRO A 452 -5.18 35.94 -40.52
CA PRO A 452 -3.88 35.89 -39.83
C PRO A 452 -3.88 34.86 -38.69
N GLU A 453 -2.79 34.11 -38.53
CA GLU A 453 -2.64 33.20 -37.39
C GLU A 453 -2.53 34.00 -36.07
N PRO A 454 -3.44 33.82 -35.09
CA PRO A 454 -3.13 34.23 -33.72
C PRO A 454 -1.85 33.52 -33.26
N ALA A 455 -0.93 34.28 -32.66
CA ALA A 455 0.31 33.76 -32.09
C ALA A 455 -0.03 32.68 -31.06
N LEU A 456 0.12 31.41 -31.44
CA LEU A 456 -0.04 30.28 -30.53
C LEU A 456 0.94 30.46 -29.38
N SER A 457 0.45 30.51 -28.13
CA SER A 457 1.35 30.76 -27.00
C SER A 457 2.41 29.65 -26.94
N ALA A 458 3.66 30.01 -27.21
CA ALA A 458 4.75 29.05 -27.23
C ALA A 458 5.07 28.58 -25.80
N ARG A 459 5.64 27.38 -25.71
CA ARG A 459 5.99 26.68 -24.47
C ARG A 459 6.96 27.52 -23.61
N ARG A 460 6.47 28.33 -22.66
CA ARG A 460 7.29 28.71 -21.51
C ARG A 460 7.53 27.45 -20.68
N LEU A 461 8.74 26.91 -20.80
CA LEU A 461 9.22 25.80 -19.99
C LEU A 461 9.38 26.30 -18.55
N VAL A 462 8.27 26.47 -17.84
CA VAL A 462 8.30 26.60 -16.39
C VAL A 462 8.66 25.21 -15.88
N ARG A 463 9.98 24.97 -15.77
CA ARG A 463 10.49 23.90 -14.91
C ARG A 463 9.80 24.11 -13.57
N PRO A 464 9.22 23.06 -12.94
CA PRO A 464 8.75 23.22 -11.57
C PRO A 464 9.89 23.90 -10.79
N PRO A 465 9.59 24.93 -9.97
CA PRO A 465 10.63 25.65 -9.26
C PRO A 465 11.57 24.62 -8.62
N LEU A 466 12.89 24.83 -8.74
CA LEU A 466 13.92 23.89 -8.31
C LEU A 466 13.66 23.38 -6.87
N TRP A 467 13.02 24.23 -6.05
CA TRP A 467 12.47 23.98 -4.72
C TRP A 467 11.47 22.81 -4.59
N VAL A 468 10.69 22.45 -5.62
CA VAL A 468 9.77 21.30 -5.59
C VAL A 468 10.55 19.99 -5.78
N GLY A 469 11.57 19.99 -6.65
CA GLY A 469 12.48 18.86 -6.80
C GLY A 469 13.39 18.70 -5.58
N LEU A 470 13.96 19.81 -5.09
CA LEU A 470 14.75 19.87 -3.85
C LEU A 470 13.92 19.54 -2.62
N GLY A 471 12.66 19.94 -2.57
CA GLY A 471 11.75 19.64 -1.47
C GLY A 471 11.37 18.16 -1.45
N MET A 472 11.17 17.53 -2.61
CA MET A 472 10.90 16.10 -2.70
C MET A 472 12.16 15.28 -2.38
N ALA A 473 13.34 15.67 -2.88
CA ALA A 473 14.61 15.03 -2.54
C ALA A 473 15.00 15.24 -1.07
N GLY A 474 14.77 16.44 -0.53
CA GLY A 474 15.02 16.77 0.88
C GLY A 474 14.05 16.04 1.82
N ALA A 475 12.80 15.86 1.42
CA ALA A 475 11.83 15.09 2.19
C ALA A 475 12.15 13.58 2.16
N VAL A 476 12.60 13.04 1.01
CA VAL A 476 13.13 11.66 0.94
C VAL A 476 14.40 11.52 1.78
N GLY A 477 15.32 12.48 1.70
CA GLY A 477 16.54 12.49 2.52
C GLY A 477 16.25 12.58 4.02
N LEU A 478 15.27 13.40 4.42
CA LEU A 478 14.82 13.52 5.80
C LEU A 478 14.12 12.24 6.27
N LEU A 479 13.29 11.61 5.43
CA LEU A 479 12.65 10.33 5.74
C LEU A 479 13.70 9.23 5.91
N VAL A 480 14.71 9.17 5.03
CA VAL A 480 15.85 8.24 5.13
C VAL A 480 16.69 8.53 6.37
N ALA A 481 16.90 9.79 6.74
CA ALA A 481 17.62 10.17 7.95
C ALA A 481 16.81 9.88 9.24
N ILE A 482 15.48 10.04 9.20
CA ILE A 482 14.57 9.69 10.31
C ILE A 482 14.50 8.18 10.49
N LEU A 483 14.29 7.43 9.39
CA LEU A 483 14.33 5.97 9.43
C LEU A 483 15.72 5.52 9.88
N GLY A 484 16.79 6.08 9.31
CA GLY A 484 18.16 5.78 9.72
C GLY A 484 18.37 6.03 11.21
N GLY A 485 17.98 7.19 11.74
CA GLY A 485 18.10 7.52 13.16
C GLY A 485 17.22 6.68 14.09
N TRP A 486 16.08 6.17 13.60
CA TRP A 486 15.20 5.26 14.35
C TRP A 486 15.71 3.81 14.31
N LEU A 487 16.15 3.32 13.15
CA LEU A 487 16.80 2.02 12.95
C LEU A 487 18.13 1.94 13.74
N LEU A 488 18.85 3.06 13.87
CA LEU A 488 20.11 3.15 14.61
C LEU A 488 19.93 3.50 16.09
N ARG A 489 18.68 3.62 16.59
CA ARG A 489 18.42 3.94 18.00
C ARG A 489 18.66 2.72 18.88
N ASP A 490 19.70 2.78 19.71
CA ASP A 490 20.07 1.72 20.64
C ASP A 490 18.94 1.41 21.63
N ARG A 491 18.56 0.12 21.74
CA ARG A 491 17.79 -0.42 22.88
C ARG A 491 18.79 -1.13 23.81
N PRO A 492 19.14 -0.55 24.97
CA PRO A 492 20.08 -1.18 25.89
C PRO A 492 19.47 -2.40 26.60
N LEU A 493 20.34 -3.28 27.11
CA LEU A 493 19.94 -4.43 27.95
C LEU A 493 19.30 -3.93 29.26
N GLU A 494 18.02 -4.23 29.48
CA GLU A 494 17.26 -3.80 30.67
C GLU A 494 17.94 -4.19 32.00
N ILE A 495 18.67 -5.30 32.03
CA ILE A 495 19.31 -5.83 33.24
C ILE A 495 20.46 -4.95 33.78
N LEU A 496 21.11 -4.16 32.91
CA LEU A 496 22.18 -3.23 33.31
C LEU A 496 21.64 -1.90 33.85
N HIS A 497 20.32 -1.68 33.75
CA HIS A 497 19.62 -0.50 34.27
C HIS A 497 18.91 -0.76 35.62
N THR A 498 18.78 -2.02 36.04
CA THR A 498 18.31 -2.40 37.39
C THR A 498 19.32 -2.00 38.46
N ASP A 499 18.86 -1.44 39.57
CA ASP A 499 19.73 -0.97 40.68
C ASP A 499 20.69 -2.07 41.16
N ALA A 500 21.99 -1.85 40.92
CA ALA A 500 23.05 -2.76 41.35
C ALA A 500 23.22 -2.77 42.89
N PRO A 501 23.61 -3.91 43.49
CA PRO A 501 23.71 -4.06 44.93
C PRO A 501 24.71 -3.07 45.54
N ALA A 502 24.37 -2.57 46.73
CA ALA A 502 25.19 -1.62 47.49
C ALA A 502 26.36 -2.35 48.18
N LEU A 503 27.42 -2.66 47.42
CA LEU A 503 28.57 -3.45 47.89
C LEU A 503 29.24 -2.87 49.15
N HIS A 504 29.25 -1.54 49.31
CA HIS A 504 29.77 -0.85 50.49
C HIS A 504 29.02 -1.16 51.81
N ARG A 505 27.82 -1.74 51.74
CA ARG A 505 27.03 -2.13 52.91
C ARG A 505 27.36 -3.54 53.42
N LEU A 506 28.14 -4.32 52.67
CA LEU A 506 28.58 -5.64 53.08
C LEU A 506 29.80 -5.52 54.01
N THR A 507 29.91 -6.40 54.99
CA THR A 507 31.14 -6.53 55.78
C THR A 507 32.27 -7.08 54.90
N GLU A 508 33.51 -6.68 55.17
CA GLU A 508 34.69 -7.13 54.40
C GLU A 508 34.78 -8.65 54.31
N GLY A 509 34.49 -9.37 55.40
CA GLY A 509 34.47 -10.84 55.41
C GLY A 509 33.42 -11.46 54.47
N ARG A 510 32.22 -10.87 54.39
CA ARG A 510 31.18 -11.35 53.46
C ARG A 510 31.51 -11.00 52.02
N LEU A 511 32.02 -9.80 51.76
CA LEU A 511 32.44 -9.38 50.43
C LEU A 511 33.61 -10.25 49.92
N ASN A 512 34.56 -10.57 50.78
CA ASN A 512 35.67 -11.46 50.48
C ASN A 512 35.22 -12.88 50.12
N ALA A 513 34.27 -13.45 50.88
CA ALA A 513 33.70 -14.76 50.59
C ALA A 513 32.93 -14.76 49.25
N GLN A 514 32.11 -13.74 49.01
CA GLN A 514 31.35 -13.57 47.77
C GLN A 514 32.26 -13.41 46.54
N LEU A 515 33.35 -12.63 46.67
CA LEU A 515 34.36 -12.51 45.62
C LEU A 515 35.03 -13.86 45.35
N GLY A 516 35.39 -14.61 46.40
CA GLY A 516 35.98 -15.95 46.23
C GLY A 516 35.04 -16.95 45.53
N GLU A 517 33.73 -16.88 45.80
CA GLU A 517 32.74 -17.66 45.07
C GLU A 517 32.62 -17.23 43.60
N SER A 518 32.59 -15.93 43.34
CA SER A 518 32.48 -15.39 41.98
C SER A 518 33.74 -15.65 41.16
N GLU A 519 34.93 -15.64 41.77
CA GLU A 519 36.20 -16.00 41.13
C GLU A 519 36.23 -17.49 40.70
N ARG A 520 35.80 -18.40 41.59
CA ARG A 520 35.67 -19.83 41.23
C ARG A 520 34.59 -20.07 40.18
N GLY A 521 33.45 -19.41 40.34
CA GLY A 521 32.34 -19.49 39.38
C GLY A 521 32.73 -18.98 38.00
N LEU A 522 33.43 -17.85 37.91
CA LEU A 522 33.89 -17.27 36.65
C LEU A 522 34.90 -18.18 35.95
N THR A 523 35.80 -18.84 36.70
CA THR A 523 36.73 -19.83 36.13
C THR A 523 35.96 -20.99 35.50
N ALA A 524 35.01 -21.60 36.24
CA ALA A 524 34.19 -22.69 35.72
C ALA A 524 33.32 -22.27 34.51
N VAL A 525 32.87 -21.03 34.47
CA VAL A 525 32.12 -20.48 33.33
C VAL A 525 33.00 -20.32 32.09
N ILE A 526 34.23 -19.83 32.25
CA ILE A 526 35.20 -19.71 31.14
C ILE A 526 35.53 -21.09 30.56
N ASP A 527 35.77 -22.08 31.41
CA ASP A 527 36.05 -23.45 30.98
C ASP A 527 34.85 -24.07 30.24
N GLY A 528 33.65 -23.91 30.79
CA GLY A 528 32.41 -24.39 30.17
C GLY A 528 32.12 -23.74 28.82
N LEU A 529 32.45 -22.46 28.65
CA LEU A 529 32.32 -21.76 27.37
C LEU A 529 33.34 -22.25 26.34
N SER A 530 34.56 -22.57 26.76
CA SER A 530 35.59 -23.15 25.90
C SER A 530 35.22 -24.56 25.40
N GLU A 531 34.68 -25.40 26.29
CA GLU A 531 34.16 -26.73 25.90
C GLU A 531 32.99 -26.59 24.91
N LEU A 532 32.06 -25.66 25.19
CA LEU A 532 30.91 -25.42 24.35
C LEU A 532 31.30 -24.92 22.95
N GLU A 533 32.29 -24.04 22.85
CA GLU A 533 32.84 -23.60 21.56
C GLU A 533 33.40 -24.79 20.75
N THR A 534 34.09 -25.72 21.42
CA THR A 534 34.62 -26.92 20.76
C THR A 534 33.49 -27.80 20.21
N ARG A 535 32.39 -27.96 20.97
CA ARG A 535 31.21 -28.69 20.51
C ARG A 535 30.53 -28.01 19.33
N PHE A 536 30.35 -26.68 19.38
CA PHE A 536 29.77 -25.91 18.28
C PHE A 536 30.55 -26.09 16.97
N ARG A 537 31.88 -25.94 17.01
CA ARG A 537 32.72 -26.11 15.81
C ARG A 537 32.65 -27.52 15.24
N LYS A 538 32.57 -28.53 16.11
CA LYS A 538 32.41 -29.93 15.68
C LYS A 538 31.07 -30.14 14.97
N PHE A 539 29.98 -29.66 15.56
CA PHE A 539 28.64 -29.74 14.98
C PHE A 539 28.57 -29.02 13.62
N GLU A 540 29.14 -27.82 13.51
CA GLU A 540 29.24 -27.07 12.25
C GLU A 540 30.01 -27.85 11.18
N GLN A 541 31.15 -28.45 11.53
CA GLN A 541 31.93 -29.26 10.59
C GLN A 541 31.17 -30.51 10.13
N GLU A 542 30.44 -31.19 11.02
CA GLU A 542 29.62 -32.34 10.66
C GLU A 542 28.45 -31.96 9.74
N LEU A 543 27.83 -30.80 9.99
CA LEU A 543 26.75 -30.26 9.16
C LEU A 543 27.25 -29.86 7.76
N LEU A 544 28.44 -29.25 7.66
CA LEU A 544 29.05 -28.84 6.38
C LEU A 544 29.69 -30.01 5.61
N ALA A 545 30.15 -31.06 6.31
CA ALA A 545 30.78 -32.23 5.69
C ALA A 545 29.77 -33.26 5.14
N GLY A 546 28.53 -33.24 5.62
CA GLY A 546 27.43 -34.01 5.04
C GLY A 546 26.72 -33.20 3.95
N ASP A 547 26.62 -33.76 2.73
CA ASP A 547 25.86 -33.21 1.59
C ASP A 547 24.33 -33.28 1.85
N ARG A 548 23.87 -32.65 2.94
CA ARG A 548 22.48 -32.69 3.39
C ARG A 548 22.02 -31.28 3.66
N SER A 549 20.96 -30.90 2.96
CA SER A 549 20.39 -29.56 3.07
C SER A 549 19.43 -29.39 4.24
N TYR A 550 19.21 -30.39 5.12
CA TYR A 550 18.12 -30.41 6.14
C TYR A 550 18.54 -30.94 7.53
N TYR A 551 17.89 -30.43 8.60
CA TYR A 551 18.05 -30.87 9.99
C TYR A 551 17.15 -32.07 10.33
N ARG A 552 17.71 -33.06 11.03
CA ARG A 552 16.94 -34.13 11.66
C ARG A 552 16.42 -33.71 13.04
N PRO A 553 15.38 -34.36 13.57
CA PRO A 553 14.92 -34.10 14.94
C PRO A 553 16.03 -34.17 16.02
N GLU A 554 17.06 -34.98 15.80
CA GLU A 554 18.19 -35.13 16.72
C GLU A 554 19.15 -33.94 16.65
N ASP A 555 19.36 -33.38 15.46
CA ASP A 555 20.17 -32.17 15.24
C ASP A 555 19.50 -30.97 15.92
N ASP A 556 18.17 -30.89 15.85
CA ASP A 556 17.37 -29.88 16.55
C ASP A 556 17.61 -29.93 18.07
N ASP A 557 17.56 -31.12 18.67
CA ASP A 557 17.76 -31.30 20.11
C ASP A 557 19.21 -31.02 20.54
N GLU A 558 20.20 -31.31 19.70
CA GLU A 558 21.59 -30.96 19.97
C GLU A 558 21.83 -29.44 19.90
N MET A 559 21.32 -28.76 18.86
CA MET A 559 21.38 -27.30 18.75
C MET A 559 20.71 -26.61 19.94
N ARG A 560 19.53 -27.08 20.37
CA ARG A 560 18.81 -26.52 21.53
C ARG A 560 19.56 -26.75 22.83
N ARG A 561 20.19 -27.92 23.03
CA ARG A 561 21.07 -28.19 24.18
C ARG A 561 22.20 -27.18 24.26
N MET A 562 22.93 -27.02 23.15
CA MET A 562 24.05 -26.09 23.11
C MET A 562 23.62 -24.65 23.38
N LEU A 563 22.46 -24.23 22.83
CA LEU A 563 21.90 -22.90 23.07
C LEU A 563 21.53 -22.69 24.55
N VAL A 564 20.85 -23.65 25.21
CA VAL A 564 20.51 -23.53 26.63
C VAL A 564 21.75 -23.51 27.52
N THR A 565 22.76 -24.33 27.23
CA THR A 565 24.05 -24.28 27.93
C THR A 565 24.71 -22.92 27.76
N PHE A 566 24.76 -22.38 26.53
CA PHE A 566 25.29 -21.05 26.25
C PHE A 566 24.56 -19.96 27.03
N LEU A 567 23.22 -19.94 27.00
CA LEU A 567 22.40 -18.96 27.71
C LEU A 567 22.57 -19.03 29.23
N SER A 568 22.75 -20.22 29.77
CA SER A 568 22.99 -20.44 31.21
C SER A 568 24.34 -19.85 31.64
N LEU A 569 25.40 -20.12 30.89
CA LEU A 569 26.75 -19.58 31.11
C LEU A 569 26.78 -18.06 30.90
N ARG A 570 26.14 -17.56 29.84
CA ARG A 570 25.94 -16.13 29.55
C ARG A 570 25.23 -15.41 30.70
N SER A 571 24.20 -16.03 31.26
CA SER A 571 23.45 -15.49 32.40
C SER A 571 24.31 -15.40 33.66
N ALA A 572 25.26 -16.32 33.87
CA ALA A 572 26.21 -16.24 34.96
C ALA A 572 27.15 -15.03 34.83
N LEU A 573 27.69 -14.80 33.63
CA LEU A 573 28.53 -13.63 33.36
C LEU A 573 27.76 -12.31 33.56
N LEU A 574 26.54 -12.22 33.03
CA LEU A 574 25.69 -11.03 33.22
C LEU A 574 25.43 -10.72 34.70
N ARG A 575 25.25 -11.76 35.53
CA ARG A 575 25.09 -11.58 36.99
C ARG A 575 26.34 -11.00 37.64
N ASP A 576 27.54 -11.45 37.26
CA ASP A 576 28.79 -10.92 37.82
C ASP A 576 29.06 -9.48 37.34
N VAL A 577 28.76 -9.18 36.07
CA VAL A 577 28.82 -7.81 35.54
C VAL A 577 27.91 -6.88 36.34
N TRP A 578 26.63 -7.26 36.52
CA TRP A 578 25.66 -6.48 37.29
C TRP A 578 26.06 -6.34 38.77
N ARG A 579 26.47 -7.44 39.40
CA ARG A 579 26.82 -7.50 40.84
C ARG A 579 27.97 -6.57 41.19
N TYR A 580 28.99 -6.48 40.35
CA TYR A 580 30.21 -5.72 40.63
C TYR A 580 30.29 -4.35 39.94
N GLN A 581 29.23 -3.91 39.26
CA GLN A 581 29.18 -2.62 38.54
C GLN A 581 29.49 -1.39 39.42
N ARG A 582 29.25 -1.47 40.73
CA ARG A 582 29.53 -0.39 41.71
C ARG A 582 30.82 -0.62 42.51
N PHE A 583 31.81 -1.34 41.95
CA PHE A 583 33.09 -1.65 42.60
C PHE A 583 33.80 -0.42 43.18
N ALA A 584 33.67 0.76 42.55
CA ALA A 584 34.29 2.01 42.99
C ALA A 584 33.86 2.47 44.40
N GLN A 585 32.76 1.93 44.94
CA GLN A 585 32.26 2.25 46.28
C GLN A 585 32.94 1.43 47.40
N ILE A 586 33.75 0.43 47.04
CA ILE A 586 34.46 -0.41 48.02
C ILE A 586 35.66 0.39 48.56
N THR A 587 35.75 0.51 49.89
CA THR A 587 36.81 1.26 50.58
C THR A 587 38.12 0.49 50.64
N ASP A 588 38.08 -0.82 50.88
CA ASP A 588 39.26 -1.67 50.88
C ASP A 588 39.82 -1.81 49.46
N GLU A 589 41.07 -1.40 49.27
CA GLU A 589 41.71 -1.34 47.97
C GLU A 589 41.86 -2.71 47.32
N ARG A 590 42.18 -3.75 48.10
CA ARG A 590 42.37 -5.11 47.60
C ARG A 590 41.05 -5.72 47.14
N LEU A 591 39.97 -5.57 47.93
CA LEU A 591 38.63 -6.04 47.57
C LEU A 591 38.07 -5.26 46.38
N ARG A 592 38.35 -3.95 46.28
CA ARG A 592 37.99 -3.12 45.12
C ARG A 592 38.67 -3.60 43.85
N LEU A 593 39.97 -3.87 43.90
CA LEU A 593 40.75 -4.37 42.76
C LEU A 593 40.28 -5.76 42.30
N ARG A 594 39.89 -6.65 43.23
CA ARG A 594 39.29 -7.95 42.90
C ARG A 594 37.92 -7.81 42.26
N ALA A 595 37.05 -6.96 42.83
CA ALA A 595 35.73 -6.70 42.27
C ALA A 595 35.81 -6.12 40.86
N LEU A 596 36.74 -5.19 40.62
CA LEU A 596 37.02 -4.65 39.28
C LEU A 596 37.49 -5.74 38.31
N LEU A 597 38.44 -6.60 38.74
CA LEU A 597 38.97 -7.67 37.91
C LEU A 597 37.88 -8.68 37.52
N VAL A 598 37.05 -9.12 38.48
CA VAL A 598 35.91 -10.02 38.22
C VAL A 598 34.89 -9.36 37.29
N HIS A 599 34.51 -8.12 37.57
CA HIS A 599 33.55 -7.35 36.78
C HIS A 599 33.99 -7.24 35.31
N TYR A 600 35.23 -6.81 35.08
CA TYR A 600 35.73 -6.56 33.74
C TYR A 600 36.00 -7.87 32.99
N THR A 601 36.53 -8.89 33.67
CA THR A 601 36.72 -10.23 33.06
C THR A 601 35.39 -10.82 32.62
N ALA A 602 34.36 -10.78 33.48
CA ALA A 602 33.03 -11.28 33.13
C ALA A 602 32.44 -10.54 31.92
N ALA A 603 32.62 -9.22 31.83
CA ALA A 603 32.12 -8.43 30.71
C ALA A 603 32.89 -8.69 29.40
N ALA A 604 34.21 -8.82 29.48
CA ALA A 604 35.07 -9.15 28.33
C ALA A 604 34.73 -10.53 27.77
N VAL A 605 34.66 -11.55 28.63
CA VAL A 605 34.28 -12.92 28.26
C VAL A 605 32.85 -12.97 27.69
N LEU A 606 31.92 -12.22 28.29
CA LEU A 606 30.54 -12.14 27.83
C LEU A 606 30.47 -11.63 26.39
N TYR A 607 31.20 -10.55 26.09
CA TYR A 607 31.20 -9.97 24.76
C TYR A 607 31.87 -10.91 23.73
N ASP A 608 33.06 -11.40 24.04
CA ASP A 608 33.85 -12.26 23.15
C ASP A 608 33.13 -13.55 22.78
N TYR A 609 32.69 -14.35 23.77
CA TYR A 609 32.01 -15.61 23.47
C TYR A 609 30.65 -15.42 22.79
N SER A 610 30.01 -14.27 22.99
CA SER A 610 28.78 -13.96 22.26
C SER A 610 29.04 -13.55 20.82
N ALA A 611 30.12 -12.82 20.57
CA ALA A 611 30.58 -12.55 19.22
C ALA A 611 30.95 -13.84 18.50
N ARG A 612 31.72 -14.74 19.15
CA ARG A 612 32.05 -16.05 18.58
C ARG A 612 30.84 -16.91 18.31
N PHE A 613 29.89 -16.98 19.25
CA PHE A 613 28.63 -17.69 19.06
C PHE A 613 27.84 -17.15 17.86
N VAL A 614 27.72 -15.83 17.71
CA VAL A 614 27.01 -15.24 16.56
C VAL A 614 27.76 -15.54 15.26
N LEU A 615 29.08 -15.36 15.23
CA LEU A 615 29.89 -15.56 14.03
C LEU A 615 29.98 -17.02 13.58
N ALA A 616 29.89 -17.98 14.50
CA ALA A 616 29.87 -19.41 14.18
C ALA A 616 28.67 -19.82 13.31
N PHE A 617 27.61 -19.01 13.27
CA PHE A 617 26.41 -19.30 12.47
C PHE A 617 26.12 -18.22 11.43
N GLU A 618 27.05 -17.27 11.20
CA GLU A 618 26.83 -16.15 10.29
C GLU A 618 26.56 -16.59 8.85
N GLU A 619 27.25 -17.64 8.40
CA GLU A 619 27.19 -18.11 7.01
C GLU A 619 26.01 -19.07 6.74
N SER A 620 25.22 -19.44 7.76
CA SER A 620 24.06 -20.32 7.62
C SER A 620 22.77 -19.62 8.07
N GLU A 621 21.98 -19.17 7.10
CA GLU A 621 20.66 -18.56 7.37
C GLU A 621 19.71 -19.56 8.04
N GLU A 622 19.81 -20.85 7.69
CA GLU A 622 19.01 -21.92 8.27
C GLU A 622 19.31 -22.13 9.76
N ALA A 623 20.59 -22.16 10.13
CA ALA A 623 20.99 -22.26 11.54
C ALA A 623 20.55 -21.04 12.34
N GLN A 624 20.65 -19.84 11.78
CA GLN A 624 20.19 -18.60 12.41
C GLN A 624 18.68 -18.63 12.66
N ARG A 625 17.89 -19.03 11.66
CA ARG A 625 16.44 -19.19 11.83
C ARG A 625 16.16 -20.20 12.94
N LYS A 626 16.88 -21.32 12.94
CA LYS A 626 16.69 -22.39 13.93
C LYS A 626 16.99 -21.95 15.36
N LEU A 627 18.06 -21.21 15.58
CA LEU A 627 18.42 -20.64 16.88
C LEU A 627 17.47 -19.52 17.35
N ASN A 628 16.67 -18.96 16.43
CA ASN A 628 15.63 -18.00 16.74
C ASN A 628 14.25 -18.66 16.96
N GLU A 629 14.09 -19.97 16.76
CA GLU A 629 12.85 -20.68 17.07
C GLU A 629 12.64 -20.76 18.60
N GLY A 630 11.44 -20.40 19.06
CA GLY A 630 11.05 -20.64 20.46
C GLY A 630 10.80 -22.12 20.73
N GLU A 631 11.16 -22.58 21.93
CA GLU A 631 10.87 -23.94 22.39
C GLU A 631 10.47 -23.94 23.87
N PRO A 632 9.15 -24.05 24.17
CA PRO A 632 8.63 -24.03 25.53
C PRO A 632 9.17 -25.15 26.42
N ARG A 633 9.46 -26.35 25.89
CA ARG A 633 10.02 -27.47 26.67
C ARG A 633 11.35 -27.10 27.35
N TRP A 634 12.10 -26.18 26.75
CA TRP A 634 13.43 -25.75 27.16
C TRP A 634 13.44 -24.32 27.72
N GLY A 635 12.28 -23.66 27.79
CA GLY A 635 12.16 -22.26 28.21
C GLY A 635 12.79 -21.26 27.23
N LEU A 636 12.90 -21.61 25.94
CA LEU A 636 13.50 -20.77 24.91
C LEU A 636 12.45 -19.83 24.30
N GLU A 637 12.69 -18.52 24.40
CA GLU A 637 11.91 -17.49 23.71
C GLU A 637 12.30 -17.40 22.21
N PRO A 638 11.35 -17.05 21.32
CA PRO A 638 11.69 -16.72 19.94
C PRO A 638 12.63 -15.50 19.82
N GLY A 639 13.48 -15.50 18.79
CA GLY A 639 14.35 -14.37 18.45
C GLY A 639 15.57 -14.18 19.36
N ILE A 640 15.97 -15.21 20.13
CA ILE A 640 17.11 -15.12 21.07
C ILE A 640 18.42 -14.81 20.35
N TYR A 641 18.73 -15.51 19.26
CA TYR A 641 19.98 -15.32 18.52
C TYR A 641 20.08 -13.89 17.97
N ASP A 642 19.02 -13.39 17.33
CA ASP A 642 18.95 -12.03 16.79
C ASP A 642 19.10 -10.98 17.89
N ARG A 643 18.51 -11.22 19.07
CA ARG A 643 18.66 -10.33 20.21
C ARG A 643 20.10 -10.29 20.71
N ILE A 644 20.79 -11.42 20.77
CA ILE A 644 22.21 -11.48 21.15
C ILE A 644 23.07 -10.76 20.10
N ARG A 645 22.82 -11.01 18.81
CA ARG A 645 23.46 -10.31 17.68
C ARG A 645 23.26 -8.80 17.72
N ALA A 646 22.03 -8.33 17.92
CA ALA A 646 21.70 -6.92 18.01
C ALA A 646 22.40 -6.23 19.19
N ASN A 647 22.49 -6.92 20.35
CA ASN A 647 23.18 -6.40 21.53
C ASN A 647 24.69 -6.21 21.35
N LEU A 648 25.33 -7.04 20.52
CA LEU A 648 26.76 -6.91 20.16
C LEU A 648 27.03 -5.69 19.28
N GLY A 649 26.08 -5.33 18.41
CA GLY A 649 26.13 -4.13 17.57
C GLY A 649 25.85 -2.82 18.32
N ASN A 650 25.44 -2.86 19.59
CA ASN A 650 25.12 -1.67 20.37
C ASN A 650 26.37 -0.80 20.60
N ILE A 651 26.29 0.49 20.22
CA ILE A 651 27.45 1.39 20.25
C ILE A 651 27.85 1.69 21.70
N ALA A 652 26.88 1.84 22.60
CA ALA A 652 27.13 2.12 24.01
C ALA A 652 27.87 0.95 24.69
N HIS A 653 27.48 -0.30 24.42
CA HIS A 653 28.17 -1.48 24.98
C HIS A 653 29.62 -1.58 24.48
N ARG A 654 29.84 -1.32 23.18
CA ARG A 654 31.19 -1.32 22.60
C ARG A 654 32.06 -0.23 23.21
N GLN A 655 31.53 0.99 23.31
CA GLN A 655 32.26 2.11 23.88
C GLN A 655 32.62 1.84 25.33
N TRP A 656 31.68 1.27 26.10
CA TRP A 656 31.93 0.84 27.48
C TRP A 656 33.07 -0.21 27.57
N LEU A 657 33.16 -1.18 26.66
CA LEU A 657 34.26 -2.16 26.63
C LEU A 657 35.61 -1.54 26.29
N VAL A 658 35.64 -0.61 25.34
CA VAL A 658 36.85 0.14 24.93
C VAL A 658 37.34 1.04 26.07
N ASP A 659 36.42 1.73 26.74
CA ASP A 659 36.73 2.56 27.91
C ASP A 659 37.23 1.68 29.05
N GLY A 660 36.61 0.53 29.28
CA GLY A 660 37.05 -0.48 30.25
C GLY A 660 38.43 -1.06 29.95
N TRP A 661 38.76 -1.29 28.67
CA TRP A 661 40.08 -1.76 28.23
C TRP A 661 41.17 -0.73 28.53
N THR A 662 40.87 0.52 28.22
CA THR A 662 41.75 1.65 28.52
C THR A 662 41.96 1.78 30.04
N HIS A 663 40.88 1.65 30.82
CA HIS A 663 40.94 1.67 32.28
C HIS A 663 41.74 0.49 32.86
N TYR A 664 41.54 -0.72 32.34
CA TYR A 664 42.28 -1.93 32.74
C TYR A 664 43.79 -1.73 32.56
N HIS A 665 44.23 -1.22 31.42
CA HIS A 665 45.66 -0.95 31.18
C HIS A 665 46.23 0.10 32.12
N ALA A 666 45.46 1.15 32.41
CA ALA A 666 45.86 2.18 33.37
C ALA A 666 46.01 1.65 34.80
N THR A 667 45.20 0.65 35.18
CA THR A 667 45.18 0.06 36.53
C THR A 667 46.14 -1.13 36.70
N LEU A 668 46.76 -1.65 35.62
CA LEU A 668 47.68 -2.80 35.66
C LEU A 668 48.83 -2.70 36.68
N PRO A 669 49.49 -1.54 36.89
CA PRO A 669 50.51 -1.41 37.93
C PRO A 669 49.98 -1.69 39.35
N GLN A 670 48.75 -1.27 39.65
CA GLN A 670 48.14 -1.46 40.98
C GLN A 670 47.84 -2.94 41.29
N TRP A 671 47.48 -3.73 40.26
CA TRP A 671 47.33 -5.18 40.42
C TRP A 671 48.67 -5.89 40.64
N ARG A 672 49.75 -5.43 39.98
CA ARG A 672 51.11 -5.96 40.21
C ARG A 672 51.59 -5.69 41.63
N GLU A 673 51.42 -4.47 42.12
CA GLU A 673 51.81 -4.07 43.48
C GLU A 673 51.05 -4.84 44.56
N SER A 674 49.79 -5.21 44.29
CA SER A 674 48.95 -6.00 45.21
C SER A 674 49.12 -7.51 45.09
N GLY A 675 50.04 -8.00 44.23
CA GLY A 675 50.31 -9.43 44.03
C GLY A 675 49.23 -10.17 43.23
N MET A 676 48.35 -9.44 42.54
CA MET A 676 47.23 -9.97 41.74
C MET A 676 47.40 -9.68 40.24
N GLY A 677 48.61 -9.35 39.79
CA GLY A 677 48.89 -9.02 38.39
C GLY A 677 48.88 -10.25 37.46
N PRO A 678 49.22 -10.07 36.17
CA PRO A 678 49.22 -11.15 35.18
C PRO A 678 50.12 -12.34 35.56
N GLU A 679 51.19 -12.07 36.30
CA GLU A 679 52.17 -13.06 36.77
C GLU A 679 51.71 -13.85 38.01
N SER A 680 50.51 -13.58 38.54
CA SER A 680 49.98 -14.23 39.75
C SER A 680 49.43 -15.63 39.48
N SER A 681 49.30 -16.44 40.54
CA SER A 681 48.66 -17.76 40.46
C SER A 681 47.16 -17.65 40.14
N GLU A 682 46.55 -18.77 39.79
CA GLU A 682 45.11 -18.85 39.58
C GLU A 682 44.31 -18.37 40.81
N PRO A 683 43.16 -17.69 40.61
CA PRO A 683 42.49 -17.45 39.32
C PRO A 683 42.88 -16.13 38.62
N TRP A 684 43.62 -15.23 39.28
CA TRP A 684 43.81 -13.85 38.81
C TRP A 684 44.70 -13.74 37.57
N GLY A 685 45.81 -14.49 37.49
CA GLY A 685 46.66 -14.54 36.29
C GLY A 685 45.87 -14.95 35.05
N ASN A 686 45.01 -15.98 35.17
CA ASN A 686 44.16 -16.45 34.08
C ASN A 686 43.15 -15.38 33.61
N PHE A 687 42.58 -14.61 34.54
CA PHE A 687 41.68 -13.50 34.20
C PHE A 687 42.40 -12.41 33.41
N HIS A 688 43.62 -12.06 33.79
CA HIS A 688 44.44 -11.10 33.04
C HIS A 688 44.76 -11.60 31.62
N HIS A 689 45.15 -12.87 31.46
CA HIS A 689 45.39 -13.47 30.14
C HIS A 689 44.13 -13.52 29.29
N THR A 690 42.98 -13.84 29.90
CA THR A 690 41.68 -13.86 29.23
C THR A 690 41.30 -12.48 28.73
N ILE A 691 41.40 -11.45 29.59
CA ILE A 691 41.16 -10.06 29.20
C ILE A 691 42.07 -9.67 28.03
N ALA A 692 43.38 -9.94 28.14
CA ALA A 692 44.34 -9.60 27.10
C ALA A 692 43.98 -10.21 25.73
N ALA A 693 43.65 -11.50 25.72
CA ALA A 693 43.24 -12.22 24.52
C ALA A 693 41.90 -11.70 23.94
N VAL A 694 40.99 -11.19 24.78
CA VAL A 694 39.74 -10.57 24.32
C VAL A 694 40.02 -9.23 23.66
N GLY A 695 40.80 -8.35 24.28
CA GLY A 695 41.02 -6.99 23.78
C GLY A 695 41.66 -6.95 22.39
N GLU A 696 42.61 -7.85 22.09
CA GLU A 696 43.22 -7.97 20.76
C GLU A 696 42.19 -8.35 19.69
N ARG A 697 41.26 -9.27 20.00
CA ARG A 697 40.21 -9.73 19.08
C ARG A 697 39.05 -8.75 18.93
N THR A 698 38.71 -8.01 19.99
CA THR A 698 37.60 -7.05 19.98
C THR A 698 37.81 -5.93 18.96
N ALA A 699 39.07 -5.56 18.71
CA ALA A 699 39.44 -4.59 17.69
C ALA A 699 39.15 -5.10 16.27
N GLU A 700 39.39 -6.38 16.00
CA GLU A 700 39.19 -7.05 14.70
C GLU A 700 37.69 -7.32 14.41
N LEU A 701 36.95 -7.72 15.44
CA LEU A 701 35.52 -8.06 15.36
C LEU A 701 34.60 -6.83 15.15
N GLY A 702 35.08 -5.64 15.55
CA GLY A 702 34.27 -4.42 15.57
C GLY A 702 33.78 -3.93 14.20
N GLU A 703 34.51 -4.20 13.11
CA GLU A 703 34.12 -3.78 11.76
C GLU A 703 33.04 -4.68 11.16
N ARG A 704 33.14 -6.00 11.34
CA ARG A 704 32.13 -6.98 10.88
C ARG A 704 30.79 -6.80 11.60
N ILE A 705 30.84 -6.54 12.91
CA ILE A 705 29.64 -6.43 13.75
C ILE A 705 28.79 -5.16 13.44
N LEU A 706 29.40 -4.08 12.95
CA LEU A 706 28.68 -2.88 12.52
C LEU A 706 27.77 -3.15 11.31
N GLY A 707 28.16 -4.08 10.43
CA GLY A 707 27.36 -4.54 9.30
C GLY A 707 26.04 -5.20 9.74
N TYR A 708 26.05 -5.98 10.83
CA TYR A 708 24.84 -6.66 11.31
C TYR A 708 23.76 -5.72 11.82
N LYS A 709 24.11 -4.53 12.31
CA LYS A 709 23.10 -3.56 12.75
C LYS A 709 22.23 -3.07 11.59
N ILE A 710 22.84 -2.90 10.42
CA ILE A 710 22.14 -2.50 9.19
C ILE A 710 21.34 -3.69 8.64
N ALA A 711 21.91 -4.89 8.65
CA ALA A 711 21.24 -6.12 8.21
C ALA A 711 20.05 -6.51 9.10
N THR A 712 20.19 -6.45 10.43
CA THR A 712 19.12 -6.80 11.38
C THR A 712 17.98 -5.80 11.32
N ALA A 713 18.28 -4.50 11.17
CA ALA A 713 17.25 -3.48 11.09
C ALA A 713 16.53 -3.47 9.73
N THR A 714 17.17 -3.96 8.65
CA THR A 714 16.49 -4.24 7.38
C THR A 714 15.67 -5.53 7.44
N ALA A 715 16.18 -6.55 8.13
CA ALA A 715 15.44 -7.78 8.43
C ALA A 715 14.19 -7.50 9.29
N ASP A 716 14.26 -6.69 10.35
CA ASP A 716 13.11 -6.30 11.20
C ASP A 716 12.00 -5.60 10.41
N VAL A 717 12.37 -4.77 9.44
CA VAL A 717 11.41 -4.12 8.54
C VAL A 717 10.80 -5.16 7.59
N LEU A 718 11.61 -6.07 7.06
CA LEU A 718 11.17 -7.15 6.18
C LEU A 718 10.34 -8.22 6.90
N THR A 719 10.63 -8.54 8.17
CA THR A 719 9.86 -9.46 9.01
C THR A 719 8.56 -8.81 9.46
N THR A 720 8.54 -7.52 9.79
CA THR A 720 7.28 -6.79 10.05
C THR A 720 6.39 -6.74 8.80
N LEU A 721 6.98 -6.55 7.61
CA LEU A 721 6.27 -6.68 6.33
C LEU A 721 5.88 -8.14 6.04
N GLY A 722 6.74 -9.08 6.43
CA GLY A 722 6.60 -10.53 6.29
C GLY A 722 5.52 -11.11 7.18
N GLU A 723 5.28 -10.60 8.38
CA GLU A 723 4.13 -10.92 9.23
C GLU A 723 2.82 -10.42 8.61
N GLY A 724 2.87 -9.27 7.92
CA GLY A 724 1.77 -8.77 7.11
C GLY A 724 1.51 -9.67 5.90
N TYR A 725 2.57 -10.15 5.25
CA TYR A 725 2.50 -11.13 4.18
C TYR A 725 2.00 -12.49 4.69
N TYR A 726 2.47 -13.00 5.82
CA TYR A 726 2.02 -14.25 6.42
C TYR A 726 0.55 -14.15 6.82
N ARG A 727 0.09 -13.03 7.39
CA ARG A 727 -1.34 -12.79 7.62
C ARG A 727 -2.16 -12.73 6.33
N ALA A 728 -1.61 -12.15 5.26
CA ALA A 728 -2.28 -12.09 3.96
C ALA A 728 -2.28 -13.46 3.24
N SER A 729 -1.17 -14.19 3.35
CA SER A 729 -0.93 -15.53 2.81
C SER A 729 -1.78 -16.55 3.55
N SER A 730 -1.82 -16.51 4.88
CA SER A 730 -2.71 -17.33 5.70
C SER A 730 -4.17 -17.02 5.37
N THR A 731 -4.56 -15.75 5.21
CA THR A 731 -5.94 -15.41 4.79
C THR A 731 -6.25 -15.98 3.40
N LEU A 732 -5.34 -15.83 2.43
CA LEU A 732 -5.55 -16.34 1.07
C LEU A 732 -5.53 -17.87 1.01
N SER A 733 -4.62 -18.50 1.74
CA SER A 733 -4.40 -19.94 1.77
C SER A 733 -5.43 -20.67 2.63
N THR A 734 -5.92 -20.07 3.71
CA THR A 734 -7.14 -20.51 4.41
C THR A 734 -8.36 -20.35 3.50
N LEU A 735 -8.48 -19.25 2.75
CA LEU A 735 -9.58 -19.11 1.77
C LEU A 735 -9.52 -20.18 0.67
N VAL A 736 -8.34 -20.55 0.17
CA VAL A 736 -8.16 -21.62 -0.83
C VAL A 736 -8.30 -23.01 -0.20
N GLY A 737 -7.77 -23.19 1.01
CA GLY A 737 -7.84 -24.43 1.79
C GLY A 737 -9.26 -24.76 2.22
N ASP A 738 -10.05 -23.76 2.61
CA ASP A 738 -11.46 -23.90 3.01
C ASP A 738 -12.45 -23.78 1.84
N ALA A 739 -11.97 -23.31 0.67
CA ALA A 739 -12.82 -23.20 -0.52
C ALA A 739 -13.28 -24.59 -0.94
N LYS A 740 -14.58 -24.82 -0.78
CA LYS A 740 -15.24 -26.02 -1.30
C LYS A 740 -15.51 -25.82 -2.79
N ILE A 741 -14.93 -26.65 -3.66
CA ILE A 741 -15.18 -26.64 -5.12
C ILE A 741 -16.67 -26.88 -5.41
N ARG A 742 -17.33 -27.63 -4.51
CA ARG A 742 -18.76 -27.97 -4.59
C ARG A 742 -19.28 -28.25 -3.18
N ALA A 743 -20.54 -27.91 -2.90
CA ALA A 743 -21.23 -28.39 -1.71
C ALA A 743 -21.74 -29.83 -1.95
N PRO A 744 -21.23 -30.86 -1.27
CA PRO A 744 -21.70 -32.23 -1.44
C PRO A 744 -23.01 -32.38 -0.64
N ARG A 745 -24.10 -32.82 -1.27
CA ARG A 745 -25.31 -33.34 -0.60
C ARG A 745 -25.84 -32.56 0.62
N GLY A 746 -25.71 -31.24 0.64
CA GLY A 746 -26.13 -30.42 1.80
C GLY A 746 -25.21 -30.49 3.03
N GLY A 747 -23.97 -30.98 2.89
CA GLY A 747 -22.94 -31.00 3.94
C GLY A 747 -22.67 -32.37 4.57
N ALA A 748 -23.25 -33.46 4.05
CA ALA A 748 -23.05 -34.81 4.60
C ALA A 748 -21.82 -35.53 4.00
N SER A 749 -21.00 -36.13 4.87
CA SER A 749 -19.86 -36.99 4.52
C SER A 749 -20.30 -38.37 4.00
N LEU A 750 -19.40 -39.08 3.31
CA LEU A 750 -19.69 -40.44 2.83
C LEU A 750 -19.49 -41.50 3.93
N ILE A 751 -18.66 -41.24 4.92
CA ILE A 751 -18.46 -42.14 6.07
C ILE A 751 -19.63 -41.96 7.05
N THR A 752 -20.44 -42.99 7.21
CA THR A 752 -21.60 -42.95 8.11
C THR A 752 -21.20 -43.24 9.57
N PRO A 753 -22.00 -42.80 10.56
CA PRO A 753 -21.75 -43.12 11.97
C PRO A 753 -21.61 -44.63 12.24
N GLU A 754 -22.34 -45.48 11.52
CA GLU A 754 -22.23 -46.94 11.67
C GLU A 754 -20.87 -47.49 11.19
N LEU A 755 -20.30 -46.89 10.14
CA LEU A 755 -18.95 -47.24 9.69
C LEU A 755 -17.89 -46.75 10.69
N LEU A 756 -18.09 -45.55 11.25
CA LEU A 756 -17.22 -44.99 12.27
C LEU A 756 -17.22 -45.84 13.55
N ASP A 757 -18.39 -46.28 14.01
CA ASP A 757 -18.53 -47.13 15.19
C ASP A 757 -17.92 -48.53 14.99
N ARG A 758 -17.92 -49.03 13.74
CA ARG A 758 -17.19 -50.25 13.37
C ARG A 758 -15.67 -50.06 13.34
N LEU A 759 -15.19 -48.87 12.98
CA LEU A 759 -13.76 -48.56 12.93
C LEU A 759 -13.17 -48.33 14.32
N ARG A 760 -13.90 -47.63 15.20
CA ARG A 760 -13.46 -47.22 16.55
C ARG A 760 -12.76 -48.32 17.36
N PRO A 761 -13.28 -49.57 17.48
CA PRO A 761 -12.63 -50.62 18.28
C PRO A 761 -11.34 -51.17 17.65
N LEU A 762 -11.04 -50.86 16.39
CA LEU A 762 -9.82 -51.32 15.71
C LEU A 762 -8.64 -50.39 15.93
N LEU A 763 -8.89 -49.13 16.32
CA LEU A 763 -7.87 -48.08 16.46
C LEU A 763 -7.06 -48.25 17.76
N GLN A 764 -5.77 -47.97 17.67
CA GLN A 764 -4.84 -47.93 18.80
C GLN A 764 -4.02 -46.63 18.79
N PRO A 765 -3.62 -46.11 19.96
CA PRO A 765 -2.67 -44.99 20.02
C PRO A 765 -1.44 -45.28 19.16
N GLY A 766 -1.10 -44.31 18.29
CA GLY A 766 -0.01 -44.40 17.32
C GLY A 766 -0.44 -44.79 15.90
N ASP A 767 -1.71 -45.12 15.66
CA ASP A 767 -2.21 -45.36 14.30
C ASP A 767 -2.23 -44.07 13.48
N ILE A 768 -1.79 -44.14 12.22
CA ILE A 768 -1.77 -43.03 11.27
C ILE A 768 -3.05 -43.08 10.44
N LEU A 769 -3.79 -41.97 10.44
CA LEU A 769 -5.02 -41.79 9.67
C LEU A 769 -4.69 -41.00 8.41
N ILE A 770 -4.87 -41.60 7.23
CA ILE A 770 -4.68 -40.92 5.95
C ILE A 770 -6.06 -40.62 5.38
N GLU A 771 -6.37 -39.34 5.21
CA GLU A 771 -7.74 -38.88 5.01
C GLU A 771 -7.90 -38.14 3.68
N ARG A 772 -9.07 -38.28 3.06
CA ARG A 772 -9.48 -37.53 1.88
C ARG A 772 -10.87 -36.95 2.05
N ARG A 773 -11.01 -35.67 1.72
CA ARG A 773 -12.28 -34.94 1.59
C ARG A 773 -12.36 -34.40 0.16
N ASN A 774 -13.26 -34.91 -0.69
CA ASN A 774 -13.24 -34.66 -2.13
C ASN A 774 -13.56 -33.20 -2.50
N TRP A 775 -14.32 -32.51 -1.67
CA TRP A 775 -14.87 -31.18 -1.99
C TRP A 775 -13.91 -30.01 -1.78
N TYR A 776 -12.74 -30.20 -1.16
CA TYR A 776 -11.81 -29.10 -0.93
C TYR A 776 -10.97 -28.77 -2.17
N LEU A 777 -10.79 -27.47 -2.42
CA LEU A 777 -10.00 -26.94 -3.54
C LEU A 777 -8.50 -27.26 -3.40
N SER A 778 -8.03 -27.49 -2.17
CA SER A 778 -6.64 -27.92 -1.88
C SER A 778 -6.23 -29.20 -2.63
N ASN A 779 -7.16 -30.10 -2.93
CA ASN A 779 -6.89 -31.33 -3.70
C ASN A 779 -6.35 -31.07 -5.12
N ALA A 780 -6.58 -29.87 -5.70
CA ALA A 780 -6.02 -29.50 -6.99
C ALA A 780 -4.51 -29.17 -6.93
N PHE A 781 -4.00 -28.91 -5.73
CA PHE A 781 -2.65 -28.39 -5.50
C PHE A 781 -1.75 -29.37 -4.72
N LEU A 782 -2.33 -30.38 -4.07
CA LEU A 782 -1.60 -31.42 -3.35
C LEU A 782 -1.36 -32.64 -4.25
N PRO A 783 -0.19 -33.29 -4.16
CA PRO A 783 0.14 -34.42 -5.02
C PRO A 783 -0.56 -35.71 -4.56
N GLY A 784 -1.14 -36.44 -5.53
CA GLY A 784 -1.74 -37.75 -5.31
C GLY A 784 -3.18 -37.74 -4.76
N TYR A 785 -3.73 -38.93 -4.55
CA TYR A 785 -5.10 -39.11 -4.05
C TYR A 785 -5.28 -38.76 -2.57
N TRP A 786 -4.23 -38.87 -1.76
CA TRP A 786 -4.30 -38.69 -0.30
C TRP A 786 -3.70 -37.34 0.10
N PRO A 787 -4.52 -36.32 0.43
CA PRO A 787 -4.06 -34.98 0.74
C PRO A 787 -3.66 -34.75 2.20
N HIS A 788 -4.17 -35.54 3.15
CA HIS A 788 -4.08 -35.24 4.59
C HIS A 788 -3.67 -36.44 5.43
N ALA A 789 -2.99 -36.18 6.55
CA ALA A 789 -2.61 -37.19 7.52
C ALA A 789 -2.84 -36.68 8.97
N ALA A 790 -3.34 -37.55 9.82
CA ALA A 790 -3.55 -37.30 11.24
C ALA A 790 -3.03 -38.47 12.08
N LEU A 791 -2.85 -38.26 13.38
CA LEU A 791 -2.36 -39.28 14.31
C LEU A 791 -3.42 -39.58 15.38
N TYR A 792 -3.80 -40.85 15.52
CA TYR A 792 -4.69 -41.27 16.58
C TYR A 792 -3.92 -41.39 17.90
N VAL A 793 -4.32 -40.59 18.90
CA VAL A 793 -3.64 -40.52 20.21
C VAL A 793 -4.35 -41.30 21.30
N GLY A 794 -5.61 -41.69 21.07
CA GLY A 794 -6.43 -42.43 22.03
C GLY A 794 -7.19 -41.55 23.01
N SER A 795 -7.93 -42.21 23.90
CA SER A 795 -8.71 -41.60 24.98
C SER A 795 -7.85 -41.28 26.21
N ALA A 796 -8.41 -40.54 27.17
CA ALA A 796 -7.74 -40.28 28.45
C ALA A 796 -7.34 -41.59 29.18
N ASP A 797 -8.19 -42.62 29.10
CA ASP A 797 -7.93 -43.93 29.69
C ASP A 797 -6.78 -44.66 28.98
N ASP A 798 -6.66 -44.54 27.65
CA ASP A 798 -5.56 -45.10 26.88
C ASP A 798 -4.22 -44.45 27.28
N LEU A 799 -4.20 -43.12 27.43
CA LEU A 799 -3.01 -42.37 27.85
C LEU A 799 -2.59 -42.75 29.29
N ALA A 800 -3.56 -42.97 30.18
CA ALA A 800 -3.32 -43.43 31.54
C ALA A 800 -2.79 -44.88 31.55
N ALA A 801 -3.38 -45.78 30.76
CA ALA A 801 -2.93 -47.17 30.63
C ALA A 801 -1.52 -47.28 30.03
N MET A 802 -1.15 -46.33 29.17
CA MET A 802 0.20 -46.19 28.65
C MET A 802 1.20 -45.62 29.68
N GLY A 803 0.74 -45.09 30.82
CA GLY A 803 1.61 -44.52 31.85
C GLY A 803 2.30 -43.22 31.43
N ILE A 804 1.70 -42.44 30.53
CA ILE A 804 2.24 -41.16 30.02
C ILE A 804 1.46 -39.94 30.53
N ALA A 805 0.46 -40.13 31.39
CA ALA A 805 -0.37 -39.03 31.91
C ALA A 805 0.45 -37.95 32.66
N ASP A 806 1.54 -38.35 33.32
CA ASP A 806 2.44 -37.45 34.06
C ASP A 806 3.56 -36.83 33.19
N ASP A 807 3.66 -37.18 31.90
CA ASP A 807 4.63 -36.55 31.01
C ASP A 807 4.32 -35.05 30.86
N PRO A 808 5.28 -34.13 31.01
CA PRO A 808 5.03 -32.69 30.96
C PRO A 808 4.32 -32.21 29.68
N ALA A 809 4.58 -32.86 28.54
CA ALA A 809 3.94 -32.53 27.27
C ALA A 809 2.47 -32.97 27.26
N VAL A 810 2.13 -34.08 27.90
CA VAL A 810 0.78 -34.65 27.97
C VAL A 810 -0.05 -33.97 29.07
N ALA A 811 0.52 -33.83 30.27
CA ALA A 811 -0.11 -33.25 31.45
C ALA A 811 -0.65 -31.83 31.19
N LYS A 812 0.06 -31.03 30.38
CA LYS A 812 -0.38 -29.68 29.96
C LYS A 812 -1.75 -29.68 29.28
N TRP A 813 -2.11 -30.78 28.60
CA TRP A 813 -3.35 -30.89 27.82
C TRP A 813 -4.39 -31.80 28.46
N ALA A 814 -4.12 -32.41 29.62
CA ALA A 814 -5.01 -33.37 30.28
C ALA A 814 -6.44 -32.83 30.47
N GLN A 815 -6.59 -31.55 30.80
CA GLN A 815 -7.90 -30.92 30.96
C GLN A 815 -8.74 -30.94 29.67
N LYS A 816 -8.12 -30.78 28.49
CA LYS A 816 -8.85 -30.80 27.21
C LYS A 816 -9.49 -32.17 26.95
N PHE A 817 -8.86 -33.26 27.37
CA PHE A 817 -9.38 -34.61 27.18
C PHE A 817 -10.51 -34.98 28.16
N THR A 818 -10.78 -34.12 29.15
CA THR A 818 -11.94 -34.27 30.07
C THR A 818 -13.19 -33.52 29.62
N THR A 819 -13.04 -32.64 28.61
CA THR A 819 -14.13 -31.81 28.10
C THR A 819 -14.44 -32.25 26.66
N PRO A 820 -15.65 -32.77 26.38
CA PRO A 820 -16.04 -33.10 25.01
C PRO A 820 -16.03 -31.86 24.09
N ASP A 821 -16.00 -32.10 22.79
CA ASP A 821 -16.17 -31.06 21.77
C ASP A 821 -17.59 -30.44 21.80
N GLU A 822 -17.85 -29.44 20.94
CA GLU A 822 -19.15 -28.76 20.88
C GLU A 822 -20.34 -29.69 20.60
N GLN A 823 -20.08 -30.88 20.06
CA GLN A 823 -21.07 -31.89 19.71
C GLN A 823 -21.14 -33.03 20.75
N GLY A 824 -20.31 -32.98 21.79
CA GLY A 824 -20.30 -33.95 22.88
C GLY A 824 -19.36 -35.15 22.66
N HIS A 825 -18.45 -35.10 21.68
CA HIS A 825 -17.52 -36.18 21.40
C HIS A 825 -16.16 -35.99 22.08
N GLU A 826 -15.48 -37.09 22.40
CA GLU A 826 -14.16 -37.08 23.02
C GLU A 826 -13.05 -36.81 22.00
N LEU A 827 -12.04 -36.03 22.42
CA LEU A 827 -10.85 -35.78 21.62
C LEU A 827 -9.95 -37.02 21.59
N ARG A 828 -9.60 -37.48 20.40
CA ARG A 828 -8.84 -38.74 20.19
C ARG A 828 -7.81 -38.67 19.07
N VAL A 829 -7.79 -37.59 18.31
CA VAL A 829 -6.92 -37.39 17.15
C VAL A 829 -6.12 -36.10 17.37
N ILE A 830 -4.86 -36.10 16.93
CA ILE A 830 -4.06 -34.88 16.77
C ILE A 830 -3.72 -34.69 15.29
N GLU A 831 -3.94 -33.48 14.81
CA GLU A 831 -3.73 -33.12 13.41
C GLU A 831 -3.35 -31.65 13.26
N ALA A 832 -2.71 -31.29 12.16
CA ALA A 832 -2.53 -29.89 11.79
C ALA A 832 -3.55 -29.50 10.71
N VAL A 833 -4.40 -28.54 11.03
CA VAL A 833 -5.38 -27.92 10.13
C VAL A 833 -5.16 -26.41 10.12
N SER A 834 -5.95 -25.63 9.38
CA SER A 834 -5.70 -24.19 9.19
C SER A 834 -5.60 -23.38 10.50
N GLU A 835 -6.21 -23.89 11.57
CA GLU A 835 -6.20 -23.37 12.94
C GLU A 835 -4.89 -23.66 13.70
N GLY A 836 -4.05 -24.55 13.17
CA GLY A 836 -2.82 -25.04 13.76
C GLY A 836 -2.87 -26.52 14.11
N VAL A 837 -1.92 -26.97 14.95
CA VAL A 837 -1.90 -28.33 15.49
C VAL A 837 -2.88 -28.42 16.65
N VAL A 838 -3.96 -29.16 16.46
CA VAL A 838 -5.09 -29.23 17.38
C VAL A 838 -5.45 -30.67 17.71
N PHE A 839 -6.23 -30.84 18.78
CA PHE A 839 -6.86 -32.10 19.11
C PHE A 839 -8.30 -32.08 18.61
N THR A 840 -8.70 -33.13 17.90
CA THR A 840 -10.04 -33.28 17.32
C THR A 840 -10.67 -34.61 17.73
N SER A 841 -12.01 -34.68 17.62
CA SER A 841 -12.75 -35.92 17.80
C SER A 841 -12.64 -36.81 16.56
N LEU A 842 -12.85 -38.11 16.73
CA LEU A 842 -12.84 -39.06 15.62
C LEU A 842 -13.99 -38.76 14.63
N GLU A 843 -15.11 -38.28 15.16
CA GLU A 843 -16.28 -37.81 14.43
C GLU A 843 -15.93 -36.61 13.54
N HIS A 844 -15.11 -35.67 14.02
CA HIS A 844 -14.69 -34.52 13.24
C HIS A 844 -13.62 -34.84 12.19
N SER A 845 -12.59 -35.64 12.52
CA SER A 845 -11.52 -35.95 11.56
C SER A 845 -11.99 -37.00 10.53
N VAL A 846 -12.29 -38.21 10.99
CA VAL A 846 -12.70 -39.35 10.13
C VAL A 846 -14.16 -39.27 9.72
N GLY A 847 -15.06 -38.89 10.63
CA GLY A 847 -16.49 -38.86 10.34
C GLY A 847 -16.88 -37.83 9.27
N GLU A 848 -16.10 -36.77 9.09
CA GLU A 848 -16.29 -35.78 8.01
C GLU A 848 -15.52 -36.12 6.73
N ALA A 849 -14.72 -37.19 6.72
CA ALA A 849 -13.97 -37.62 5.55
C ALA A 849 -14.82 -38.45 4.57
N ASP A 850 -14.37 -38.54 3.32
CA ASP A 850 -14.96 -39.40 2.31
C ASP A 850 -14.28 -40.75 2.22
N ALA A 851 -12.96 -40.74 2.37
CA ALA A 851 -12.15 -41.93 2.41
C ALA A 851 -11.11 -41.79 3.52
N VAL A 852 -10.85 -42.89 4.22
CA VAL A 852 -9.81 -42.96 5.26
C VAL A 852 -9.10 -44.31 5.19
N ALA A 853 -7.77 -44.27 5.15
CA ALA A 853 -6.92 -45.43 5.34
C ALA A 853 -6.26 -45.36 6.72
N VAL A 854 -6.25 -46.47 7.44
CA VAL A 854 -5.62 -46.59 8.76
C VAL A 854 -4.40 -47.50 8.65
N LEU A 855 -3.24 -46.95 8.98
CA LEU A 855 -1.95 -47.64 8.95
C LEU A 855 -1.33 -47.67 10.35
N ARG A 856 -0.93 -48.86 10.79
CA ARG A 856 -0.35 -49.08 12.12
C ARG A 856 1.16 -49.27 12.06
N PRO A 857 1.96 -48.41 12.71
CA PRO A 857 3.39 -48.62 12.86
C PRO A 857 3.72 -49.80 13.78
N LYS A 858 4.69 -50.63 13.38
CA LYS A 858 5.22 -51.74 14.19
C LYS A 858 6.21 -51.23 15.24
N LEU A 859 5.68 -50.78 16.38
CA LEU A 859 6.46 -50.18 17.47
C LEU A 859 6.36 -50.99 18.77
N SER A 860 7.43 -50.99 19.57
CA SER A 860 7.36 -51.44 20.96
C SER A 860 6.50 -50.51 21.82
N ALA A 861 6.05 -50.99 22.98
CA ALA A 861 5.27 -50.17 23.92
C ALA A 861 6.03 -48.91 24.38
N ALA A 862 7.35 -48.98 24.51
CA ALA A 862 8.18 -47.83 24.90
C ALA A 862 8.28 -46.78 23.80
N GLU A 863 8.47 -47.21 22.54
CA GLU A 863 8.50 -46.33 21.39
C GLU A 863 7.15 -45.65 21.17
N LYS A 864 6.06 -46.40 21.29
CA LYS A 864 4.69 -45.87 21.18
C LYS A 864 4.45 -44.74 22.19
N ARG A 865 4.90 -44.88 23.45
CA ARG A 865 4.82 -43.81 24.45
C ARG A 865 5.55 -42.54 24.01
N GLN A 866 6.76 -42.69 23.47
CA GLN A 866 7.56 -41.55 23.03
C GLN A 866 6.92 -40.83 21.84
N VAL A 867 6.36 -41.58 20.89
CA VAL A 867 5.65 -41.00 19.73
C VAL A 867 4.48 -40.15 20.18
N ILE A 868 3.66 -40.64 21.12
CA ILE A 868 2.53 -39.87 21.65
C ILE A 868 3.01 -38.62 22.40
N ALA A 869 4.03 -38.73 23.26
CA ALA A 869 4.59 -37.56 23.96
C ALA A 869 5.17 -36.51 22.98
N ASN A 870 5.78 -36.95 21.88
CA ASN A 870 6.25 -36.06 20.82
C ASN A 870 5.09 -35.34 20.13
N ALA A 871 4.04 -36.06 19.76
CA ALA A 871 2.84 -35.48 19.16
C ALA A 871 2.22 -34.39 20.04
N PHE A 872 2.03 -34.67 21.34
CA PHE A 872 1.47 -33.71 22.30
C PHE A 872 2.29 -32.42 22.46
N SER A 873 3.60 -32.48 22.21
CA SER A 873 4.45 -31.29 22.26
C SER A 873 4.29 -30.36 21.08
N HIS A 874 3.74 -30.86 19.98
CA HIS A 874 3.45 -30.08 18.79
C HIS A 874 2.08 -29.40 18.87
N ALA A 875 1.19 -29.86 19.76
CA ALA A 875 -0.12 -29.25 19.96
C ALA A 875 0.00 -27.75 20.31
N GLY A 876 -0.80 -26.92 19.62
CA GLY A 876 -0.81 -25.48 19.75
C GLY A 876 0.16 -24.72 18.83
N LYS A 877 0.99 -25.40 18.04
CA LYS A 877 1.81 -24.75 17.00
C LYS A 877 0.92 -24.26 15.84
N PRO A 878 1.21 -23.11 15.21
CA PRO A 878 0.46 -22.64 14.04
C PRO A 878 0.65 -23.58 12.84
N TYR A 879 -0.29 -23.50 11.89
CA TYR A 879 -0.21 -24.25 10.64
C TYR A 879 0.84 -23.64 9.72
N ASP A 880 1.61 -24.48 9.03
CA ASP A 880 2.58 -24.00 8.04
C ASP A 880 1.98 -23.91 6.64
N PHE A 881 1.66 -22.68 6.20
CA PHE A 881 1.16 -22.42 4.85
C PHE A 881 2.25 -22.38 3.78
N ASP A 882 3.52 -22.34 4.19
CA ASP A 882 4.67 -22.31 3.29
C ASP A 882 5.20 -23.74 2.99
N PHE A 883 4.72 -24.78 3.69
CA PHE A 883 5.15 -26.18 3.52
C PHE A 883 6.67 -26.34 3.62
N ASP A 884 7.25 -25.66 4.59
CA ASP A 884 8.67 -25.57 4.88
C ASP A 884 9.05 -26.49 6.04
N PHE A 885 9.42 -27.74 5.69
CA PHE A 885 9.83 -28.78 6.64
C PHE A 885 11.13 -28.45 7.41
N PHE A 886 11.79 -27.32 7.12
CA PHE A 886 12.99 -26.90 7.85
C PHE A 886 12.66 -26.14 9.14
N SER A 887 11.45 -25.59 9.26
CA SER A 887 11.00 -24.87 10.45
C SER A 887 10.16 -25.78 11.33
N SER A 888 10.35 -25.73 12.65
CA SER A 888 9.53 -26.53 13.59
C SER A 888 8.55 -25.68 14.41
N ASP A 889 8.54 -24.37 14.20
CA ASP A 889 7.65 -23.43 14.88
C ASP A 889 6.22 -23.47 14.32
N LYS A 890 6.06 -23.91 13.07
CA LYS A 890 4.78 -24.18 12.38
C LYS A 890 4.84 -25.54 11.73
N LEU A 891 3.72 -26.24 11.62
CA LEU A 891 3.71 -27.61 11.08
C LEU A 891 2.53 -27.82 10.13
N VAL A 892 2.75 -28.63 9.09
CA VAL A 892 1.68 -29.25 8.30
C VAL A 892 1.27 -30.61 8.86
N CYS A 893 0.17 -31.16 8.35
CA CYS A 893 -0.44 -32.38 8.87
C CYS A 893 0.50 -33.60 8.87
N THR A 894 1.28 -33.77 7.79
CA THR A 894 2.27 -34.84 7.67
C THR A 894 3.54 -34.59 8.47
N GLU A 895 3.87 -33.35 8.80
CA GLU A 895 4.99 -33.04 9.71
C GLU A 895 4.69 -33.43 11.15
N VAL A 896 3.45 -33.29 11.59
CA VAL A 896 3.03 -33.78 12.92
C VAL A 896 3.30 -35.27 13.01
N VAL A 897 2.96 -36.04 11.96
CA VAL A 897 3.26 -37.47 11.87
C VAL A 897 4.78 -37.69 11.84
N TYR A 898 5.48 -37.16 10.84
CA TYR A 898 6.92 -37.35 10.64
C TYR A 898 7.76 -37.04 11.89
N ARG A 899 7.52 -35.89 12.52
CA ARG A 899 8.27 -35.45 13.72
C ARG A 899 7.87 -36.22 14.99
N SER A 900 6.64 -36.75 15.05
CA SER A 900 6.24 -37.60 16.18
C SER A 900 6.98 -38.93 16.17
N PHE A 901 7.15 -39.54 14.98
CA PHE A 901 7.84 -40.82 14.83
C PHE A 901 9.38 -40.67 14.83
N GLY A 902 9.94 -39.63 14.21
CA GLY A 902 11.39 -39.46 14.04
C GLY A 902 11.99 -40.67 13.31
N GLU A 903 13.18 -41.14 13.74
CA GLU A 903 13.85 -42.32 13.14
C GLU A 903 13.07 -43.65 13.24
N ARG A 904 11.92 -43.67 13.95
CA ARG A 904 11.10 -44.89 14.15
C ARG A 904 10.21 -45.22 12.95
N LEU A 905 10.04 -44.29 12.02
CA LEU A 905 9.31 -44.50 10.78
C LEU A 905 10.10 -43.85 9.63
N ASP A 906 10.69 -44.67 8.77
CA ASP A 906 11.52 -44.20 7.67
C ASP A 906 10.65 -43.93 6.44
N VAL A 907 10.25 -42.66 6.29
CA VAL A 907 9.56 -42.19 5.08
C VAL A 907 10.41 -41.12 4.41
N PRO A 908 10.90 -41.37 3.19
CA PRO A 908 11.78 -40.42 2.52
C PRO A 908 11.02 -39.13 2.18
N LEU A 909 11.63 -37.99 2.53
CA LEU A 909 11.16 -36.69 2.06
C LEU A 909 11.41 -36.57 0.54
N VAL A 910 10.51 -35.89 -0.14
CA VAL A 910 10.60 -35.62 -1.57
C VAL A 910 10.72 -34.13 -1.83
N GLU A 911 11.43 -33.77 -2.88
CA GLU A 911 11.57 -32.37 -3.27
C GLU A 911 10.40 -31.93 -4.18
N ILE A 912 9.60 -30.98 -3.71
CA ILE A 912 8.51 -30.36 -4.46
C ILE A 912 8.78 -28.87 -4.54
N MET A 913 8.91 -28.34 -5.77
CA MET A 913 9.19 -26.93 -6.03
C MET A 913 10.43 -26.37 -5.28
N GLY A 914 11.49 -27.19 -5.14
CA GLY A 914 12.71 -26.76 -4.45
C GLY A 914 12.69 -26.91 -2.93
N ARG A 915 11.64 -27.53 -2.37
CA ARG A 915 11.48 -27.73 -0.92
C ARG A 915 11.31 -29.21 -0.59
N GLN A 916 11.98 -29.66 0.46
CA GLN A 916 11.77 -31.00 1.03
C GLN A 916 10.41 -31.04 1.72
N THR A 917 9.60 -32.03 1.42
CA THR A 917 8.27 -32.21 2.01
C THR A 917 7.88 -33.68 2.05
N LEU A 918 6.86 -34.00 2.85
CA LEU A 918 6.27 -35.33 2.92
C LEU A 918 4.78 -35.25 2.56
N PRO A 919 4.39 -35.56 1.32
CA PRO A 919 2.98 -35.72 0.99
C PRO A 919 2.36 -36.94 1.69
N ALA A 920 1.08 -36.86 2.05
CA ALA A 920 0.44 -37.96 2.78
C ALA A 920 0.39 -39.26 1.95
N ILE A 921 0.30 -39.17 0.62
CA ILE A 921 0.41 -40.33 -0.27
C ILE A 921 1.75 -41.09 -0.12
N ASN A 922 2.85 -40.41 0.23
CA ASN A 922 4.14 -41.06 0.42
C ASN A 922 4.15 -41.97 1.66
N ILE A 923 3.32 -41.71 2.67
CA ILE A 923 3.13 -42.63 3.81
C ILE A 923 2.45 -43.92 3.34
N VAL A 924 1.47 -43.82 2.44
CA VAL A 924 0.82 -44.99 1.81
C VAL A 924 1.80 -45.73 0.90
N GLN A 925 2.67 -45.02 0.18
CA GLN A 925 3.73 -45.63 -0.63
C GLN A 925 4.76 -46.38 0.24
N ALA A 926 5.17 -45.79 1.37
CA ALA A 926 6.08 -46.42 2.32
C ALA A 926 5.47 -47.69 2.92
N TRP A 927 4.15 -47.68 3.21
CA TRP A 927 3.43 -48.90 3.57
C TRP A 927 3.41 -49.93 2.45
N ALA A 928 3.14 -49.53 1.21
CA ALA A 928 3.01 -50.45 0.07
C ALA A 928 4.34 -51.12 -0.33
N THR A 929 5.47 -50.49 -0.02
CA THR A 929 6.83 -50.92 -0.43
C THR A 929 7.72 -51.39 0.72
N GLY A 930 7.38 -51.04 1.97
CA GLY A 930 8.15 -51.37 3.17
C GLY A 930 7.42 -52.34 4.11
N ASP A 931 8.00 -52.57 5.29
CA ASP A 931 7.50 -53.51 6.29
C ASP A 931 7.21 -52.87 7.67
N GLN A 932 7.45 -51.56 7.83
CA GLN A 932 7.28 -50.83 9.09
C GLN A 932 5.82 -50.51 9.45
N LEU A 933 4.92 -50.52 8.45
CA LEU A 933 3.50 -50.20 8.58
C LEU A 933 2.63 -51.43 8.31
N GLU A 934 1.55 -51.61 9.06
CA GLU A 934 0.54 -52.65 8.89
C GLU A 934 -0.79 -52.02 8.46
N PHE A 935 -1.51 -52.68 7.54
CA PHE A 935 -2.84 -52.28 7.13
C PHE A 935 -3.87 -52.63 8.22
N VAL A 936 -4.67 -51.65 8.67
CA VAL A 936 -5.73 -51.87 9.66
C VAL A 936 -7.12 -51.82 9.03
N ALA A 937 -7.40 -50.78 8.24
CA ALA A 937 -8.69 -50.59 7.60
C ALA A 937 -8.62 -49.60 6.43
N LEU A 938 -9.52 -49.77 5.46
CA LEU A 938 -9.83 -48.78 4.43
C LEU A 938 -11.34 -48.56 4.36
N LEU A 939 -11.74 -47.32 4.55
CA LEU A 939 -13.06 -46.81 4.20
C LEU A 939 -12.92 -46.08 2.87
N ASP A 940 -13.43 -46.66 1.79
CA ASP A 940 -13.29 -46.10 0.44
C ASP A 940 -14.59 -45.46 -0.03
N GLY A 941 -14.60 -44.12 -0.05
CA GLY A 941 -15.72 -43.32 -0.52
C GLY A 941 -15.74 -43.17 -2.02
N ASN A 942 -16.85 -43.57 -2.65
CA ASN A 942 -17.09 -43.33 -4.06
C ASN A 942 -18.14 -42.22 -4.25
N GLU A 943 -17.68 -41.03 -4.65
CA GLU A 943 -18.53 -39.86 -4.92
C GLU A 943 -19.62 -40.10 -5.97
N ARG A 944 -19.32 -40.92 -7.00
CA ARG A 944 -20.27 -41.20 -8.09
C ARG A 944 -21.45 -42.02 -7.61
N THR A 945 -21.20 -43.04 -6.78
CA THR A 945 -22.26 -43.89 -6.23
C THR A 945 -22.86 -43.31 -4.96
N GLY A 946 -22.10 -42.48 -4.26
CA GLY A 946 -22.49 -41.91 -2.99
C GLY A 946 -22.39 -42.81 -1.79
N LYS A 947 -21.59 -43.86 -1.89
CA LYS A 947 -21.44 -44.86 -0.84
C LYS A 947 -19.98 -44.88 -0.42
N CYS A 948 -19.77 -45.06 0.88
CA CYS A 948 -18.49 -45.49 1.42
C CYS A 948 -18.62 -46.97 1.75
N GLU A 949 -17.64 -47.76 1.31
CA GLU A 949 -17.60 -49.20 1.55
C GLU A 949 -16.31 -49.56 2.28
N TRP A 950 -16.36 -50.67 3.01
CA TRP A 950 -15.17 -51.22 3.66
C TRP A 950 -14.38 -51.99 2.59
N ALA A 951 -13.16 -51.53 2.32
CA ALA A 951 -12.33 -52.05 1.24
C ALA A 951 -11.08 -52.75 1.78
N ASP A 952 -10.46 -53.53 0.92
CA ASP A 952 -9.30 -54.36 1.27
C ASP A 952 -7.96 -53.67 0.97
N GLU A 953 -6.90 -54.38 1.30
CA GLU A 953 -5.52 -53.95 1.12
C GLU A 953 -5.17 -53.69 -0.36
N GLU A 954 -5.70 -54.50 -1.27
CA GLU A 954 -5.47 -54.37 -2.72
C GLU A 954 -6.06 -53.05 -3.22
N THR A 955 -7.27 -52.70 -2.77
CA THR A 955 -7.91 -51.41 -3.08
C THR A 955 -7.09 -50.22 -2.59
N LEU A 956 -6.44 -50.31 -1.41
CA LEU A 956 -5.55 -49.26 -0.92
C LEU A 956 -4.31 -49.11 -1.82
N ARG A 957 -3.76 -50.22 -2.33
CA ARG A 957 -2.62 -50.20 -3.26
C ARG A 957 -3.00 -49.54 -4.58
N GLU A 958 -4.17 -49.87 -5.13
CA GLU A 958 -4.72 -49.23 -6.34
C GLU A 958 -4.97 -47.72 -6.14
N SER A 959 -5.22 -47.28 -4.90
CA SER A 959 -5.44 -45.86 -4.60
C SER A 959 -4.24 -44.95 -4.89
N LEU A 960 -3.02 -45.51 -4.94
CA LEU A 960 -1.80 -44.77 -5.27
C LEU A 960 -1.80 -44.23 -6.70
N ASP A 961 -2.54 -44.88 -7.61
CA ASP A 961 -2.66 -44.49 -9.01
C ASP A 961 -3.88 -43.58 -9.28
N ARG A 962 -4.71 -43.33 -8.25
CA ARG A 962 -5.89 -42.47 -8.40
C ARG A 962 -5.47 -40.99 -8.53
N PRO A 963 -6.13 -40.22 -9.42
CA PRO A 963 -5.78 -38.81 -9.61
C PRO A 963 -6.17 -37.96 -8.40
N ALA A 964 -5.42 -36.88 -8.17
CA ALA A 964 -5.70 -35.92 -7.11
C ALA A 964 -7.10 -35.27 -7.25
N LEU A 965 -7.49 -34.96 -8.49
CA LEU A 965 -8.83 -34.46 -8.84
C LEU A 965 -9.68 -35.55 -9.48
N THR A 966 -10.69 -36.02 -8.76
CA THR A 966 -11.68 -37.01 -9.21
C THR A 966 -12.63 -36.49 -10.31
N VAL A 967 -12.60 -35.20 -10.65
CA VAL A 967 -13.50 -34.55 -11.63
C VAL A 967 -12.94 -34.57 -13.07
N LEU A 968 -11.66 -34.91 -13.26
CA LEU A 968 -10.95 -34.77 -14.56
C LEU A 968 -10.81 -36.06 -15.38
N ASN A 969 -11.41 -37.18 -14.98
CA ASN A 969 -11.59 -38.32 -15.87
C ASN A 969 -13.09 -38.47 -16.20
N PRO A 970 -13.47 -38.47 -17.50
CA PRO A 970 -14.86 -38.55 -17.95
C PRO A 970 -15.56 -39.85 -17.57
#